data_AF-A0AAP2VMC2-F1
#
_entry.id   AF-A0AAP2VMC2-F1
#
_cell.length_a   1.000
_cell.length_b   1.000
_cell.length_c   1.000
_cell.angle_alpha   90.00
_cell.angle_beta   90.00
_cell.angle_gamma   90.00
#
_symmetry.space_group_name_H-M   'P 1'
#
loop_
_entity.id
_entity.type
_entity.pdbx_description
1 polymer ?
#
loop_
_entity_poly.entity_id
_entity_poly.type
_entity_poly.pdbx_seq_one_letter_code
_entity_poly.pdbx_strand_id
1 'polypeptide(L)'
;MNKTLMAAGLAVILGACSSSKKSDVAEGATPNPFFAEYTTPFGVPPFDQIEVAHYKPALLKGMEEQSKEIEAIVANPDAPTFENTIVALDQSGELLTKVMYAFGGQSSVNTTDEIQELERELYPLLSKHSDDISLNTKLFARVKSVYENQASFHLDKEQKKLLEETYKSFVRGGANLPEDKQAKLRELNEKISMLQLTFGQNTLKETNAFQLVIDNKEDLSGLPEDVIVKAAQTAQENGLDGKWVFTLHNPSVMPFLQYADKRDLREKIFKAYTNRGNNNNENDNKEVVKQLVAARLEKARLMGYEDYAAFVLEENMAKNEKNVYDLLDKIWPSALAKAKEELADINAEIKKEGGNYEAEGWDWRYYFEKAKKAKYNLDENEMRPYFELGHVREGIFYVANKLYGITFTEIKDIPKPDPDALAFECKDKDGTHLGVLYMDFFTRPGKGGGAWCGGYRSQTYKDGKRVAPVVTTVFNFSKPAEGQPALLTADETETVFHEFGHALHGLFCDVHYYGVSDVPRDFVELPSQVDEHWAVEPEVLKVYAKHYQTGEVIPQALVDKMIKSGKYGQGFATTEYLAASYLDMDYHVLKEIPADLDIEKFEAKVLGDRGLIRQIPSRYRSTYFGHTMEGGYTAGYYSYIWAEVLDCDAFQAYKETGNIFNPEVASKFRKYVLTPGGIDDAMDMYVNFRGKQPSIDPLLENRGLK
;
A
#
# COMPACT_ATOMS: atom_id res chain seq x y z
N MET A 1 -55.03 69.67 -25.74
CA MET A 1 -54.77 71.12 -25.87
C MET A 1 -53.32 71.39 -25.48
N ASN A 2 -52.57 72.01 -26.40
CA ASN A 2 -51.50 73.02 -26.23
C ASN A 2 -50.56 72.93 -25.00
N LYS A 3 -49.26 73.22 -25.04
CA LYS A 3 -48.21 73.57 -26.02
C LYS A 3 -46.97 73.89 -25.14
N THR A 4 -45.76 73.83 -25.72
CA THR A 4 -44.52 74.61 -25.37
C THR A 4 -43.81 74.33 -24.03
N LEU A 5 -42.59 73.76 -24.02
CA LEU A 5 -41.26 74.40 -24.19
C LEU A 5 -40.82 75.30 -23.03
N MET A 6 -39.83 74.86 -22.22
CA MET A 6 -38.46 75.40 -22.24
C MET A 6 -37.56 74.67 -21.23
N ALA A 7 -36.34 74.41 -21.68
CA ALA A 7 -35.25 73.76 -20.96
C ALA A 7 -34.40 74.77 -20.16
N ALA A 8 -33.85 74.33 -19.02
CA ALA A 8 -32.45 74.51 -18.61
C ALA A 8 -32.29 74.13 -17.12
N GLY A 9 -31.34 73.23 -16.80
CA GLY A 9 -30.97 72.92 -15.42
C GLY A 9 -29.94 71.79 -15.39
N LEU A 10 -28.67 72.18 -15.21
CA LEU A 10 -27.46 71.34 -15.20
C LEU A 10 -27.58 70.09 -14.32
N ALA A 11 -27.09 68.96 -14.84
CA ALA A 11 -26.78 67.76 -14.09
C ALA A 11 -25.33 67.81 -13.56
N VAL A 12 -25.17 67.63 -12.25
CA VAL A 12 -23.93 67.17 -11.61
C VAL A 12 -24.34 66.11 -10.61
N ILE A 13 -23.98 64.84 -10.87
CA ILE A 13 -24.09 63.76 -9.89
C ILE A 13 -22.70 63.17 -9.70
N LEU A 14 -22.27 63.19 -8.45
CA LEU A 14 -21.01 62.70 -7.92
C LEU A 14 -20.84 61.19 -8.15
N GLY A 15 -19.71 60.80 -8.75
CA GLY A 15 -19.21 59.43 -8.72
C GLY A 15 -18.32 59.23 -7.50
N ALA A 16 -18.60 58.18 -6.73
CA ALA A 16 -17.73 57.69 -5.66
C ALA A 16 -17.24 56.27 -6.01
N CYS A 17 -15.94 56.08 -5.86
CA CYS A 17 -15.15 54.94 -6.27
C CYS A 17 -15.45 53.66 -5.47
N SER A 18 -15.52 52.51 -6.16
CA SER A 18 -15.22 51.19 -5.58
C SER A 18 -14.13 50.54 -6.44
N SER A 19 -12.90 50.54 -5.94
CA SER A 19 -11.76 49.88 -6.57
C SER A 19 -11.76 48.39 -6.23
N SER A 20 -12.29 47.56 -7.12
CA SER A 20 -12.00 46.12 -7.16
C SER A 20 -10.60 45.93 -7.79
N LYS A 21 -9.62 45.48 -7.00
CA LYS A 21 -8.35 45.00 -7.54
C LYS A 21 -8.62 43.76 -8.39
N LYS A 22 -8.43 43.90 -9.72
CA LYS A 22 -8.30 42.77 -10.63
C LYS A 22 -7.05 41.98 -10.24
N SER A 23 -7.22 40.69 -9.99
CA SER A 23 -6.13 39.73 -9.96
C SER A 23 -5.56 39.59 -11.37
N ASP A 24 -4.24 39.71 -11.50
CA ASP A 24 -3.51 39.35 -12.71
C ASP A 24 -3.60 37.84 -12.92
N VAL A 25 -4.65 37.39 -13.61
CA VAL A 25 -4.68 36.07 -14.23
C VAL A 25 -4.23 36.28 -15.67
N ALA A 26 -3.13 35.64 -16.05
CA ALA A 26 -2.68 35.62 -17.44
C ALA A 26 -3.83 35.11 -18.34
N GLU A 27 -4.19 35.89 -19.37
CA GLU A 27 -5.16 35.47 -20.38
C GLU A 27 -4.69 34.14 -21.02
N GLY A 28 -5.43 33.06 -20.78
CA GLY A 28 -5.17 31.72 -21.35
C GLY A 28 -4.83 30.61 -20.36
N ALA A 29 -4.69 30.89 -19.05
CA ALA A 29 -4.51 29.84 -18.04
C ALA A 29 -5.85 29.26 -17.58
N THR A 30 -6.04 27.95 -17.73
CA THR A 30 -7.15 27.22 -17.10
C THR A 30 -7.12 27.46 -15.58
N PRO A 31 -8.25 27.79 -14.92
CA PRO A 31 -8.28 27.95 -13.47
C PRO A 31 -7.81 26.66 -12.78
N ASN A 32 -6.88 26.78 -11.82
CA ASN A 32 -6.38 25.61 -11.10
C ASN A 32 -7.50 25.00 -10.22
N PRO A 33 -7.92 23.75 -10.47
CA PRO A 33 -9.08 23.14 -9.82
C PRO A 33 -8.89 22.93 -8.32
N PHE A 34 -7.64 22.89 -7.82
CA PHE A 34 -7.36 22.71 -6.40
C PHE A 34 -7.78 23.91 -5.54
N PHE A 35 -7.80 25.12 -6.12
CA PHE A 35 -8.13 26.36 -5.39
C PHE A 35 -9.64 26.60 -5.20
N ALA A 36 -10.48 25.75 -5.80
CA ALA A 36 -11.93 25.79 -5.61
C ALA A 36 -12.40 24.62 -4.75
N GLU A 37 -13.54 24.80 -4.08
CA GLU A 37 -14.27 23.68 -3.48
C GLU A 37 -14.70 22.69 -4.57
N TYR A 38 -14.57 21.39 -4.29
CA TYR A 38 -14.97 20.36 -5.25
C TYR A 38 -16.49 20.21 -5.27
N THR A 39 -17.11 20.58 -6.40
CA THR A 39 -18.55 20.43 -6.63
C THR A 39 -18.92 19.09 -7.29
N THR A 40 -17.96 18.18 -7.40
CA THR A 40 -18.13 16.81 -7.91
C THR A 40 -19.01 15.99 -6.96
N PRO A 41 -19.62 14.88 -7.43
CA PRO A 41 -20.32 13.95 -6.55
C PRO A 41 -19.44 13.54 -5.36
N PHE A 42 -19.97 13.67 -4.15
CA PHE A 42 -19.28 13.39 -2.87
C PHE A 42 -17.99 14.20 -2.64
N GLY A 43 -17.74 15.26 -3.42
CA GLY A 43 -16.55 16.11 -3.29
C GLY A 43 -15.24 15.37 -3.58
N VAL A 44 -15.26 14.39 -4.50
CA VAL A 44 -14.04 13.70 -4.96
C VAL A 44 -13.16 14.63 -5.82
N PRO A 45 -11.86 14.35 -5.99
CA PRO A 45 -11.04 15.15 -6.91
C PRO A 45 -11.64 15.16 -8.34
N PRO A 46 -11.72 16.32 -9.01
CA PRO A 46 -12.13 16.42 -10.40
C PRO A 46 -10.99 15.95 -11.32
N PHE A 47 -10.71 14.65 -11.31
CA PHE A 47 -9.58 14.05 -12.04
C PHE A 47 -9.57 14.38 -13.54
N ASP A 48 -10.74 14.59 -14.13
CA ASP A 48 -10.95 14.99 -15.52
C ASP A 48 -10.50 16.44 -15.82
N GLN A 49 -10.28 17.26 -14.79
CA GLN A 49 -9.86 18.66 -14.89
C GLN A 49 -8.46 18.92 -14.32
N ILE A 50 -7.85 17.93 -13.68
CA ILE A 50 -6.52 18.05 -13.09
C ILE A 50 -5.47 17.71 -14.15
N GLU A 51 -4.59 18.67 -14.45
CA GLU A 51 -3.45 18.51 -15.35
C GLU A 51 -2.15 18.57 -14.53
N VAL A 52 -1.05 18.02 -15.05
CA VAL A 52 0.25 18.01 -14.36
C VAL A 52 0.70 19.42 -13.97
N ALA A 53 0.46 20.41 -14.83
CA ALA A 53 0.76 21.81 -14.60
C ALA A 53 0.02 22.42 -13.39
N HIS A 54 -1.06 21.80 -12.90
CA HIS A 54 -1.81 22.28 -11.74
C HIS A 54 -1.15 21.92 -10.40
N TYR A 55 -0.36 20.84 -10.33
CA TYR A 55 0.17 20.35 -9.06
C TYR A 55 1.17 21.31 -8.43
N LYS A 56 2.21 21.71 -9.15
CA LYS A 56 3.28 22.55 -8.59
C LYS A 56 2.76 23.87 -8.03
N PRO A 57 1.97 24.69 -8.77
CA PRO A 57 1.43 25.93 -8.20
C PRO A 57 0.55 25.67 -6.97
N ALA A 58 -0.23 24.58 -6.97
CA ALA A 58 -1.12 24.26 -5.86
C ALA A 58 -0.39 23.77 -4.61
N LEU A 59 0.66 22.96 -4.76
CA LEU A 59 1.51 22.50 -3.66
C LEU A 59 2.30 23.65 -3.05
N LEU A 60 2.91 24.51 -3.89
CA LEU A 60 3.60 25.70 -3.40
C LEU A 60 2.65 26.63 -2.64
N LYS A 61 1.42 26.79 -3.14
CA LYS A 61 0.39 27.57 -2.45
C LYS A 61 -0.05 26.93 -1.13
N GLY A 62 -0.25 25.62 -1.11
CA GLY A 62 -0.58 24.87 0.10
C GLY A 62 0.49 24.98 1.18
N MET A 63 1.77 24.89 0.81
CA MET A 63 2.89 25.11 1.74
C MET A 63 2.93 26.55 2.26
N GLU A 64 2.68 27.55 1.38
CA GLU A 64 2.58 28.96 1.78
C GLU A 64 1.44 29.20 2.78
N GLU A 65 0.26 28.63 2.54
CA GLU A 65 -0.91 28.76 3.41
C GLU A 65 -0.68 28.06 4.76
N GLN A 66 -0.19 26.83 4.74
CA GLN A 66 0.14 26.12 5.99
C GLN A 66 1.19 26.87 6.79
N SER A 67 2.23 27.42 6.14
CA SER A 67 3.25 28.22 6.84
C SER A 67 2.63 29.41 7.59
N LYS A 68 1.64 30.09 7.00
CA LYS A 68 0.92 31.20 7.66
C LYS A 68 0.05 30.73 8.82
N GLU A 69 -0.59 29.58 8.70
CA GLU A 69 -1.37 28.97 9.79
C GLU A 69 -0.45 28.63 10.97
N ILE A 70 0.72 28.05 10.69
CA ILE A 70 1.75 27.77 11.70
C ILE A 70 2.25 29.06 12.35
N GLU A 71 2.54 30.10 11.56
CA GLU A 71 2.93 31.41 12.08
C GLU A 71 1.85 32.00 12.99
N ALA A 72 0.57 31.85 12.64
CA ALA A 72 -0.55 32.31 13.46
C ALA A 72 -0.64 31.55 14.80
N ILE A 73 -0.43 30.22 14.80
CA ILE A 73 -0.36 29.43 16.04
C ILE A 73 0.80 29.93 16.92
N VAL A 74 1.98 30.11 16.33
CA VAL A 74 3.17 30.58 17.04
C VAL A 74 2.99 31.99 17.61
N ALA A 75 2.37 32.89 16.85
CA ALA A 75 2.18 34.29 17.21
C ALA A 75 0.95 34.54 18.11
N ASN A 76 0.13 33.53 18.38
CA ASN A 76 -1.06 33.68 19.21
C ASN A 76 -0.69 34.18 20.63
N PRO A 77 -1.16 35.37 21.06
CA PRO A 77 -0.78 35.96 22.34
C PRO A 77 -1.41 35.26 23.54
N ASP A 78 -2.47 34.47 23.33
CA ASP A 78 -3.10 33.69 24.38
C ASP A 78 -2.22 32.52 24.80
N ALA A 79 -2.36 32.12 26.07
CA ALA A 79 -1.67 30.95 26.59
C ALA A 79 -1.97 29.70 25.72
N PRO A 80 -1.00 28.81 25.46
CA PRO A 80 -1.24 27.61 24.67
C PRO A 80 -2.34 26.74 25.28
N THR A 81 -3.34 26.40 24.47
CA THR A 81 -4.40 25.44 24.82
C THR A 81 -4.43 24.31 23.80
N PHE A 82 -5.18 23.26 24.11
CA PHE A 82 -5.43 22.17 23.17
C PHE A 82 -6.01 22.68 21.84
N GLU A 83 -7.00 23.57 21.89
CA GLU A 83 -7.68 24.11 20.71
C GLU A 83 -6.77 25.03 19.89
N ASN A 84 -6.11 26.00 20.53
CA ASN A 84 -5.36 27.03 19.81
C ASN A 84 -3.97 26.58 19.33
N THR A 85 -3.56 25.37 19.71
CA THR A 85 -2.23 24.83 19.38
C THR A 85 -2.33 23.43 18.75
N ILE A 86 -2.98 22.46 19.40
CA ILE A 86 -3.00 21.07 18.94
C ILE A 86 -4.03 20.89 17.82
N VAL A 87 -5.29 21.27 18.06
CA VAL A 87 -6.34 21.20 17.02
C VAL A 87 -6.01 22.10 15.85
N ALA A 88 -5.53 23.32 16.11
CA ALA A 88 -5.09 24.23 15.06
C ALA A 88 -3.96 23.65 14.19
N LEU A 89 -3.03 22.87 14.78
CA LEU A 89 -1.97 22.21 14.04
C LEU A 89 -2.50 21.01 13.23
N ASP A 90 -3.33 20.16 13.85
CA ASP A 90 -3.96 18.99 13.21
C ASP A 90 -4.78 19.38 11.97
N GLN A 91 -5.43 20.54 12.02
CA GLN A 91 -6.27 21.06 10.94
C GLN A 91 -5.51 21.94 9.92
N SER A 92 -4.21 22.18 10.12
CA SER A 92 -3.41 23.01 9.22
C SER A 92 -3.13 22.32 7.88
N GLY A 93 -2.93 23.12 6.82
CA GLY A 93 -2.51 22.63 5.51
C GLY A 93 -3.61 21.94 4.71
N GLU A 94 -4.88 22.31 4.88
CA GLU A 94 -6.02 21.72 4.16
C GLU A 94 -5.78 21.66 2.64
N LEU A 95 -5.30 22.75 2.03
CA LEU A 95 -4.97 22.79 0.60
C LEU A 95 -3.80 21.87 0.25
N LEU A 96 -2.73 21.88 1.06
CA LEU A 96 -1.56 21.03 0.80
C LEU A 96 -1.96 19.55 0.82
N THR A 97 -2.68 19.13 1.86
CA THR A 97 -3.20 17.76 2.03
C THR A 97 -4.10 17.36 0.87
N LYS A 98 -5.04 18.24 0.48
CA LYS A 98 -5.94 18.01 -0.67
C LYS A 98 -5.19 17.76 -1.97
N VAL A 99 -4.12 18.53 -2.24
CA VAL A 99 -3.32 18.38 -3.46
C VAL A 99 -2.44 17.14 -3.38
N MET A 100 -1.85 16.85 -2.21
CA MET A 100 -1.00 15.68 -1.97
C MET A 100 -1.77 14.36 -2.17
N TYR A 101 -3.03 14.28 -1.73
CA TYR A 101 -3.87 13.10 -1.99
C TYR A 101 -4.05 12.83 -3.50
N ALA A 102 -4.32 13.87 -4.29
CA ALA A 102 -4.45 13.72 -5.73
C ALA A 102 -3.11 13.40 -6.40
N PHE A 103 -2.04 14.12 -6.02
CA PHE A 103 -0.72 13.97 -6.62
C PHE A 103 -0.11 12.60 -6.31
N GLY A 104 -0.05 12.20 -5.04
CA GLY A 104 0.51 10.91 -4.64
C GLY A 104 -0.30 9.72 -5.16
N GLY A 105 -1.63 9.86 -5.21
CA GLY A 105 -2.47 8.85 -5.85
C GLY A 105 -2.16 8.71 -7.34
N GLN A 106 -2.07 9.81 -8.09
CA GLN A 106 -1.75 9.79 -9.52
C GLN A 106 -0.31 9.37 -9.82
N SER A 107 0.68 9.77 -9.01
CA SER A 107 2.06 9.34 -9.21
C SER A 107 2.28 7.85 -8.89
N SER A 108 1.41 7.26 -8.07
CA SER A 108 1.42 5.82 -7.80
C SER A 108 0.76 4.98 -8.90
N VAL A 109 -0.33 5.48 -9.50
CA VAL A 109 -1.14 4.68 -10.45
C VAL A 109 -0.96 5.05 -11.92
N ASN A 110 -0.51 6.27 -12.23
CA ASN A 110 -0.45 6.86 -13.58
C ASN A 110 0.79 7.75 -13.79
N THR A 111 1.95 7.34 -13.28
CA THR A 111 3.18 8.14 -13.44
C THR A 111 3.63 8.24 -14.89
N THR A 112 4.23 9.37 -15.24
CA THR A 112 4.86 9.67 -16.52
C THR A 112 6.23 10.29 -16.27
N ASP A 113 7.06 10.44 -17.30
CA ASP A 113 8.35 11.14 -17.15
C ASP A 113 8.17 12.58 -16.62
N GLU A 114 7.08 13.25 -16.99
CA GLU A 114 6.75 14.59 -16.50
C GLU A 114 6.39 14.57 -15.01
N ILE A 115 5.60 13.59 -14.54
CA ILE A 115 5.27 13.43 -13.12
C ILE A 115 6.53 13.06 -12.33
N GLN A 116 7.37 12.14 -12.82
CA GLN A 116 8.60 11.72 -12.15
C GLN A 116 9.61 12.87 -12.01
N GLU A 117 9.73 13.72 -13.02
CA GLU A 117 10.58 14.92 -12.92
C GLU A 117 10.00 15.93 -11.92
N LEU A 118 8.67 16.07 -11.94
CA LEU A 118 7.99 16.92 -10.97
C LEU A 118 8.16 16.41 -9.52
N GLU A 119 8.14 15.08 -9.28
CA GLU A 119 8.46 14.50 -7.97
C GLU A 119 9.87 14.88 -7.51
N ARG A 120 10.87 14.81 -8.40
CA ARG A 120 12.27 15.19 -8.07
C ARG A 120 12.39 16.66 -7.68
N GLU A 121 11.59 17.52 -8.29
CA GLU A 121 11.55 18.94 -7.92
C GLU A 121 10.82 19.18 -6.59
N LEU A 122 9.69 18.50 -6.37
CA LEU A 122 8.79 18.79 -5.25
C LEU A 122 9.18 18.12 -3.94
N TYR A 123 9.68 16.89 -3.97
CA TYR A 123 9.96 16.13 -2.74
C TYR A 123 10.99 16.83 -1.82
N PRO A 124 12.08 17.43 -2.32
CA PRO A 124 12.97 18.24 -1.50
C PRO A 124 12.25 19.42 -0.82
N LEU A 125 11.35 20.10 -1.54
CA LEU A 125 10.59 21.23 -1.01
C LEU A 125 9.60 20.79 0.08
N LEU A 126 8.91 19.68 -0.15
CA LEU A 126 7.98 19.09 0.82
C LEU A 126 8.71 18.61 2.08
N SER A 127 9.86 17.94 1.92
CA SER A 127 10.71 17.50 3.03
C SER A 127 11.17 18.70 3.86
N LYS A 128 11.68 19.75 3.20
CA LYS A 128 12.07 20.99 3.86
C LYS A 128 10.90 21.64 4.61
N HIS A 129 9.73 21.72 4.00
CA HIS A 129 8.52 22.29 4.62
C HIS A 129 8.10 21.50 5.87
N SER A 130 8.10 20.17 5.81
CA SER A 130 7.84 19.30 6.97
C SER A 130 8.86 19.52 8.10
N ASP A 131 10.14 19.64 7.77
CA ASP A 131 11.20 19.93 8.75
C ASP A 131 11.08 21.34 9.34
N ASP A 132 10.66 22.35 8.54
CA ASP A 132 10.40 23.70 9.00
C ASP A 132 9.32 23.75 10.09
N ILE A 133 8.33 22.86 10.03
CA ILE A 133 7.29 22.71 11.05
C ILE A 133 7.82 21.90 12.24
N SER A 134 8.34 20.71 11.99
CA SER A 134 8.75 19.74 13.04
C SER A 134 9.89 20.25 13.92
N LEU A 135 10.77 21.09 13.36
CA LEU A 135 11.91 21.68 14.06
C LEU A 135 11.67 23.13 14.49
N ASN A 136 10.43 23.64 14.36
CA ASN A 136 10.10 24.98 14.81
C ASN A 136 10.09 25.05 16.35
N THR A 137 11.15 25.61 16.92
CA THR A 137 11.36 25.68 18.38
C THR A 137 10.25 26.43 19.11
N LYS A 138 9.65 27.45 18.50
CA LYS A 138 8.55 28.22 19.10
C LYS A 138 7.25 27.43 19.08
N LEU A 139 6.94 26.76 17.96
CA LEU A 139 5.78 25.89 17.85
C LEU A 139 5.88 24.74 18.85
N PHE A 140 7.03 24.07 18.89
CA PHE A 140 7.27 22.99 19.84
C PHE A 140 7.15 23.46 21.29
N ALA A 141 7.63 24.66 21.63
CA ALA A 141 7.45 25.21 22.97
C ALA A 141 5.97 25.35 23.36
N ARG A 142 5.09 25.72 22.42
CA ARG A 142 3.63 25.74 22.64
C ARG A 142 3.07 24.33 22.84
N VAL A 143 3.39 23.40 21.93
CA VAL A 143 2.94 21.99 22.01
C VAL A 143 3.38 21.37 23.34
N LYS A 144 4.65 21.54 23.71
CA LYS A 144 5.23 21.07 24.98
C LYS A 144 4.52 21.69 26.18
N SER A 145 4.20 22.97 26.14
CA SER A 145 3.44 23.63 27.22
C SER A 145 2.06 23.00 27.41
N VAL A 146 1.34 22.69 26.34
CA VAL A 146 0.05 21.98 26.43
C VAL A 146 0.25 20.57 26.98
N TYR A 147 1.26 19.84 26.50
CA TYR A 147 1.58 18.47 26.96
C TYR A 147 1.93 18.40 28.45
N GLU A 148 2.77 19.30 28.94
CA GLU A 148 3.19 19.35 30.35
C GLU A 148 2.05 19.78 31.29
N ASN A 149 1.08 20.55 30.77
CA ASN A 149 -0.07 21.04 31.54
C ASN A 149 -1.37 20.31 31.19
N GLN A 150 -1.30 19.15 30.52
CA GLN A 150 -2.45 18.43 29.98
C GLN A 150 -3.57 18.15 31.00
N ALA A 151 -3.20 17.94 32.27
CA ALA A 151 -4.14 17.66 33.37
C ALA A 151 -5.15 18.81 33.63
N SER A 152 -4.81 20.04 33.22
CA SER A 152 -5.65 21.23 33.41
C SER A 152 -6.75 21.41 32.35
N PHE A 153 -6.66 20.71 31.21
CA PHE A 153 -7.59 20.88 30.10
C PHE A 153 -8.76 19.88 30.12
N HIS A 154 -8.78 18.92 31.05
CA HIS A 154 -9.82 17.88 31.14
C HIS A 154 -10.11 17.17 29.81
N LEU A 155 -9.05 16.89 29.05
CA LEU A 155 -9.13 16.27 27.72
C LEU A 155 -9.84 14.91 27.80
N ASP A 156 -10.69 14.64 26.81
CA ASP A 156 -11.19 13.30 26.60
C ASP A 156 -10.09 12.36 26.09
N LYS A 157 -10.44 11.08 25.90
CA LYS A 157 -9.49 10.04 25.48
C LYS A 157 -8.85 10.34 24.12
N GLU A 158 -9.66 10.75 23.16
CA GLU A 158 -9.20 10.99 21.78
C GLU A 158 -8.31 12.24 21.73
N GLN A 159 -8.73 13.31 22.40
CA GLN A 159 -7.94 14.53 22.54
C GLN A 159 -6.60 14.28 23.24
N LYS A 160 -6.60 13.48 24.30
CA LYS A 160 -5.36 13.11 24.99
C LYS A 160 -4.42 12.35 24.05
N LYS A 161 -4.94 11.40 23.28
CA LYS A 161 -4.15 10.65 22.31
C LYS A 161 -3.57 11.56 21.22
N LEU A 162 -4.37 12.48 20.67
CA LEU A 162 -3.88 13.47 19.70
C LEU A 162 -2.72 14.29 20.28
N LEU A 163 -2.86 14.78 21.51
CA LEU A 163 -1.80 15.54 22.18
C LEU A 163 -0.53 14.71 22.39
N GLU A 164 -0.67 13.45 22.80
CA GLU A 164 0.45 12.51 22.96
C GLU A 164 1.17 12.27 21.63
N GLU A 165 0.42 11.93 20.56
CA GLU A 165 0.96 11.69 19.23
C GLU A 165 1.61 12.94 18.64
N THR A 166 0.97 14.10 18.81
CA THR A 166 1.53 15.40 18.37
C THR A 166 2.84 15.69 19.10
N TYR A 167 2.87 15.61 20.44
CA TYR A 167 4.11 15.87 21.18
C TYR A 167 5.23 14.90 20.77
N LYS A 168 4.90 13.61 20.67
CA LYS A 168 5.82 12.55 20.30
C LYS A 168 6.37 12.73 18.88
N SER A 169 5.55 13.17 17.92
CA SER A 169 5.99 13.43 16.55
C SER A 169 7.03 14.55 16.48
N PHE A 170 6.89 15.63 17.27
CA PHE A 170 7.94 16.66 17.39
C PHE A 170 9.22 16.11 18.02
N VAL A 171 9.11 15.34 19.10
CA VAL A 171 10.28 14.76 19.77
C VAL A 171 11.05 13.86 18.81
N ARG A 172 10.35 12.95 18.12
CA ARG A 172 10.91 12.02 17.13
C ARG A 172 11.30 12.71 15.82
N GLY A 173 10.75 13.89 15.56
CA GLY A 173 11.14 14.82 14.49
C GLY A 173 12.36 15.66 14.81
N GLY A 174 12.94 15.52 16.02
CA GLY A 174 14.19 16.18 16.39
C GLY A 174 14.03 17.54 17.07
N ALA A 175 12.82 17.92 17.51
CA ALA A 175 12.58 19.23 18.12
C ALA A 175 13.41 19.49 19.41
N ASN A 176 13.82 18.42 20.10
CA ASN A 176 14.69 18.49 21.28
C ASN A 176 16.19 18.51 20.96
N LEU A 177 16.59 18.37 19.69
CA LEU A 177 17.99 18.42 19.30
C LEU A 177 18.55 19.85 19.39
N PRO A 178 19.84 20.00 19.72
CA PRO A 178 20.59 21.24 19.48
C PRO A 178 20.55 21.67 18.01
N GLU A 179 20.69 22.97 17.74
CA GLU A 179 20.56 23.58 16.40
C GLU A 179 21.48 22.94 15.35
N ASP A 180 22.74 22.65 15.70
CA ASP A 180 23.70 21.98 14.82
C ASP A 180 23.26 20.57 14.43
N LYS A 181 22.65 19.84 15.38
CA LYS A 181 22.08 18.51 15.14
C LYS A 181 20.76 18.58 14.36
N GLN A 182 19.95 19.63 14.55
CA GLN A 182 18.75 19.84 13.73
C GLN A 182 19.11 20.10 12.26
N ALA A 183 20.15 20.91 12.00
CA ALA A 183 20.66 21.11 10.64
C ALA A 183 21.10 19.78 10.01
N LYS A 184 21.79 18.93 10.78
CA LYS A 184 22.19 17.61 10.30
C LYS A 184 21.01 16.68 10.03
N LEU A 185 19.97 16.72 10.86
CA LEU A 185 18.76 15.93 10.66
C LEU A 185 18.04 16.30 9.36
N ARG A 186 17.99 17.60 9.02
CA ARG A 186 17.44 18.09 7.75
C ARG A 186 18.16 17.53 6.53
N GLU A 187 19.49 17.61 6.54
CA GLU A 187 20.32 17.02 5.47
C GLU A 187 20.04 15.52 5.29
N LEU A 188 19.88 14.80 6.41
CA LEU A 188 19.58 13.37 6.39
C LEU A 188 18.18 13.07 5.88
N ASN A 189 17.17 13.84 6.29
CA ASN A 189 15.78 13.67 5.83
C ASN A 189 15.67 13.91 4.32
N GLU A 190 16.26 14.99 3.81
CA GLU A 190 16.33 15.29 2.38
C GLU A 190 17.04 14.18 1.60
N LYS A 191 18.22 13.75 2.08
CA LYS A 191 18.98 12.67 1.45
C LYS A 191 18.20 11.35 1.41
N ILE A 192 17.56 10.96 2.52
CA ILE A 192 16.76 9.74 2.61
C ILE A 192 15.60 9.81 1.61
N SER A 193 14.85 10.91 1.59
CA SER A 193 13.71 11.09 0.67
C SER A 193 14.12 10.97 -0.80
N MET A 194 15.24 11.60 -1.19
CA MET A 194 15.74 11.52 -2.56
C MET A 194 16.26 10.14 -2.94
N LEU A 195 16.90 9.42 -2.01
CA LEU A 195 17.35 8.05 -2.25
C LEU A 195 16.17 7.09 -2.40
N GLN A 196 15.11 7.24 -1.60
CA GLN A 196 13.87 6.48 -1.71
C GLN A 196 13.19 6.70 -3.08
N LEU A 197 13.05 7.96 -3.50
CA LEU A 197 12.51 8.30 -4.82
C LEU A 197 13.34 7.70 -5.96
N THR A 198 14.67 7.83 -5.87
CA THR A 198 15.61 7.28 -6.87
C THR A 198 15.47 5.76 -6.97
N PHE A 199 15.38 5.06 -5.83
CA PHE A 199 15.23 3.61 -5.79
C PHE A 199 13.99 3.13 -6.54
N GLY A 200 12.84 3.75 -6.28
CA GLY A 200 11.57 3.40 -6.91
C GLY A 200 11.58 3.67 -8.41
N GLN A 201 12.06 4.85 -8.82
CA GLN A 201 12.16 5.21 -10.24
C GLN A 201 13.10 4.25 -11.00
N ASN A 202 14.23 3.88 -10.40
CA ASN A 202 15.17 2.91 -10.97
C ASN A 202 14.53 1.53 -11.13
N THR A 203 13.81 1.05 -10.10
CA THR A 203 13.12 -0.25 -10.13
C THR A 203 12.04 -0.31 -11.22
N LEU A 204 11.27 0.77 -11.38
CA LEU A 204 10.27 0.87 -12.43
C LEU A 204 10.90 0.88 -13.83
N LYS A 205 11.98 1.66 -14.03
CA LYS A 205 12.73 1.69 -15.29
C LYS A 205 13.33 0.33 -15.65
N GLU A 206 13.95 -0.36 -14.69
CA GLU A 206 14.48 -1.72 -14.87
C GLU A 206 13.40 -2.73 -15.26
N THR A 207 12.24 -2.62 -14.62
CA THR A 207 11.07 -3.48 -14.92
C THR A 207 10.56 -3.25 -16.34
N ASN A 208 10.48 -1.98 -16.76
CA ASN A 208 9.97 -1.58 -18.07
C ASN A 208 10.98 -1.81 -19.22
N ALA A 209 12.29 -1.71 -18.95
CA ALA A 209 13.33 -1.81 -19.97
C ALA A 209 13.56 -3.24 -20.47
N PHE A 210 13.28 -4.25 -19.64
CA PHE A 210 13.48 -5.64 -20.03
C PHE A 210 12.39 -6.13 -20.98
N GLN A 211 12.81 -6.71 -22.10
CA GLN A 211 11.94 -7.41 -23.03
C GLN A 211 12.54 -8.77 -23.40
N LEU A 212 11.80 -9.84 -23.11
CA LEU A 212 12.05 -11.15 -23.69
C LEU A 212 11.25 -11.25 -25.00
N VAL A 213 11.93 -10.96 -26.10
CA VAL A 213 11.37 -11.09 -27.45
C VAL A 213 11.48 -12.54 -27.92
N ILE A 214 10.36 -13.13 -28.33
CA ILE A 214 10.29 -14.45 -28.93
C ILE A 214 9.87 -14.30 -30.40
N ASP A 215 10.66 -14.91 -31.29
CA ASP A 215 10.46 -14.86 -32.73
C ASP A 215 9.89 -16.18 -33.30
N ASN A 216 10.21 -17.32 -32.67
CA ASN A 216 9.76 -18.63 -33.10
C ASN A 216 8.54 -19.09 -32.29
N LYS A 217 7.49 -19.51 -32.98
CA LYS A 217 6.24 -19.95 -32.32
C LYS A 217 6.45 -21.19 -31.45
N GLU A 218 7.39 -22.06 -31.81
CA GLU A 218 7.73 -23.28 -31.06
C GLU A 218 8.33 -22.98 -29.67
N ASP A 219 8.84 -21.77 -29.46
CA ASP A 219 9.38 -21.34 -28.17
C ASP A 219 8.29 -20.89 -27.18
N LEU A 220 7.03 -20.83 -27.62
CA LEU A 220 5.85 -20.54 -26.79
C LEU A 220 5.21 -21.78 -26.18
N SER A 221 5.79 -22.97 -26.40
CA SER A 221 5.18 -24.22 -25.96
C SER A 221 4.93 -24.25 -24.45
N GLY A 222 3.74 -24.73 -24.07
CA GLY A 222 3.28 -24.81 -22.69
C GLY A 222 2.51 -23.58 -22.20
N LEU A 223 2.76 -22.40 -22.78
CA LEU A 223 2.08 -21.17 -22.37
C LEU A 223 0.57 -21.20 -22.69
N PRO A 224 -0.29 -20.68 -21.79
CA PRO A 224 -1.71 -20.48 -22.07
C PRO A 224 -1.96 -19.51 -23.24
N GLU A 225 -3.04 -19.71 -23.98
CA GLU A 225 -3.37 -18.90 -25.16
C GLU A 225 -3.60 -17.42 -24.81
N ASP A 226 -4.22 -17.11 -23.68
CA ASP A 226 -4.43 -15.73 -23.21
C ASP A 226 -3.09 -15.01 -22.96
N VAL A 227 -2.12 -15.72 -22.40
CA VAL A 227 -0.75 -15.23 -22.17
C VAL A 227 -0.04 -14.97 -23.51
N ILE A 228 -0.17 -15.88 -24.48
CA ILE A 228 0.40 -15.74 -25.82
C ILE A 228 -0.20 -14.53 -26.55
N VAL A 229 -1.53 -14.38 -26.54
CA VAL A 229 -2.23 -13.24 -27.16
C VAL A 229 -1.76 -11.93 -26.53
N LYS A 230 -1.64 -11.88 -25.20
CA LYS A 230 -1.16 -10.69 -24.48
C LYS A 230 0.29 -10.33 -24.84
N ALA A 231 1.16 -11.34 -24.98
CA ALA A 231 2.54 -11.12 -25.39
C ALA A 231 2.64 -10.61 -26.84
N ALA A 232 1.74 -11.05 -27.74
CA ALA A 232 1.66 -10.54 -29.10
C ALA A 232 1.16 -9.09 -29.14
N GLN A 233 0.16 -8.74 -28.32
CA GLN A 233 -0.31 -7.36 -28.18
C GLN A 233 0.81 -6.45 -27.66
N THR A 234 1.52 -6.87 -26.61
CA THR A 234 2.69 -6.15 -26.09
C THR A 234 3.76 -5.97 -27.17
N ALA A 235 3.95 -6.94 -28.06
CA ALA A 235 4.87 -6.82 -29.17
C ALA A 235 4.43 -5.76 -30.18
N GLN A 236 3.14 -5.72 -30.54
CA GLN A 236 2.56 -4.70 -31.44
C GLN A 236 2.68 -3.29 -30.86
N GLU A 237 2.36 -3.13 -29.58
CA GLU A 237 2.50 -1.86 -28.84
C GLU A 237 3.96 -1.35 -28.85
N ASN A 238 4.93 -2.27 -28.93
CA ASN A 238 6.35 -1.99 -29.03
C ASN A 238 6.90 -1.96 -30.48
N GLY A 239 6.03 -1.99 -31.50
CA GLY A 239 6.45 -1.96 -32.91
C GLY A 239 7.16 -3.23 -33.41
N LEU A 240 6.93 -4.37 -32.75
CA LEU A 240 7.53 -5.68 -33.03
C LEU A 240 6.47 -6.63 -33.61
N ASP A 241 5.82 -6.23 -34.70
CA ASP A 241 4.77 -7.02 -35.36
C ASP A 241 5.22 -8.44 -35.71
N GLY A 242 4.35 -9.42 -35.44
CA GLY A 242 4.59 -10.84 -35.70
C GLY A 242 5.48 -11.55 -34.66
N LYS A 243 5.83 -10.87 -33.56
CA LYS A 243 6.61 -11.43 -32.45
C LYS A 243 5.78 -11.48 -31.16
N TRP A 244 6.40 -11.98 -30.09
CA TRP A 244 5.84 -11.96 -28.73
C TRP A 244 6.82 -11.30 -27.78
N VAL A 245 6.34 -10.45 -26.89
CA VAL A 245 7.15 -9.76 -25.87
C VAL A 245 6.64 -10.12 -24.49
N PHE A 246 7.54 -10.68 -23.67
CA PHE A 246 7.32 -10.90 -22.24
C PHE A 246 8.15 -9.90 -21.42
N THR A 247 7.51 -9.29 -20.42
CA THR A 247 8.09 -8.25 -19.55
C THR A 247 8.31 -8.76 -18.13
N LEU A 248 8.84 -7.91 -17.25
CA LEU A 248 9.03 -8.23 -15.82
C LEU A 248 7.83 -7.86 -14.95
N HIS A 249 6.75 -7.35 -15.56
CA HIS A 249 5.48 -7.14 -14.85
C HIS A 249 4.90 -8.50 -14.44
N ASN A 250 4.38 -8.59 -13.22
CA ASN A 250 3.90 -9.86 -12.63
C ASN A 250 2.98 -10.66 -13.57
N PRO A 251 1.98 -10.05 -14.24
CA PRO A 251 1.09 -10.80 -15.12
C PRO A 251 1.76 -11.36 -16.39
N SER A 252 2.98 -10.91 -16.72
CA SER A 252 3.78 -11.46 -17.81
C SER A 252 4.79 -12.50 -17.32
N VAL A 253 5.57 -12.19 -16.28
CA VAL A 253 6.67 -13.06 -15.84
C VAL A 253 6.20 -14.29 -15.07
N MET A 254 5.17 -14.17 -14.23
CA MET A 254 4.74 -15.29 -13.38
C MET A 254 4.14 -16.43 -14.21
N PRO A 255 3.22 -16.19 -15.16
CA PRO A 255 2.72 -17.25 -16.03
C PRO A 255 3.82 -17.84 -16.92
N PHE A 256 4.80 -17.02 -17.34
CA PHE A 256 5.92 -17.53 -18.13
C PHE A 256 6.76 -18.55 -17.34
N LEU A 257 7.09 -18.23 -16.08
CA LEU A 257 7.82 -19.14 -15.19
C LEU A 257 7.02 -20.38 -14.80
N GLN A 258 5.70 -20.29 -14.78
CA GLN A 258 4.79 -21.39 -14.44
C GLN A 258 4.55 -22.35 -15.61
N TYR A 259 4.47 -21.86 -16.85
CA TYR A 259 3.96 -22.67 -17.97
C TYR A 259 4.93 -22.87 -19.13
N ALA A 260 5.94 -22.02 -19.35
CA ALA A 260 6.80 -22.16 -20.52
C ALA A 260 7.67 -23.43 -20.44
N ASP A 261 7.60 -24.32 -21.43
CA ASP A 261 8.40 -25.56 -21.45
C ASP A 261 9.91 -25.27 -21.68
N LYS A 262 10.23 -24.13 -22.31
CA LYS A 262 11.60 -23.73 -22.66
C LYS A 262 12.37 -23.26 -21.42
N ARG A 263 13.09 -24.20 -20.80
CA ARG A 263 13.85 -23.98 -19.56
C ARG A 263 14.89 -22.85 -19.66
N ASP A 264 15.58 -22.74 -20.78
CA ASP A 264 16.58 -21.68 -21.03
C ASP A 264 15.94 -20.28 -21.04
N LEU A 265 14.72 -20.17 -21.59
CA LEU A 265 13.96 -18.92 -21.54
C LEU A 265 13.43 -18.63 -20.13
N ARG A 266 12.99 -19.66 -19.38
CA ARG A 266 12.63 -19.49 -17.95
C ARG A 266 13.82 -18.97 -17.15
N GLU A 267 15.01 -19.55 -17.35
CA GLU A 267 16.25 -19.09 -16.72
C GLU A 267 16.54 -17.62 -17.04
N LYS A 268 16.43 -17.24 -18.32
CA LYS A 268 16.68 -15.87 -18.78
C LYS A 268 15.76 -14.86 -18.09
N ILE A 269 14.45 -15.10 -18.10
CA ILE A 269 13.49 -14.15 -17.50
C ILE A 269 13.55 -14.16 -15.97
N PHE A 270 13.77 -15.31 -15.33
CA PHE A 270 13.95 -15.38 -13.88
C PHE A 270 15.15 -14.58 -13.40
N LYS A 271 16.29 -14.71 -14.09
CA LYS A 271 17.51 -13.94 -13.79
C LYS A 271 17.30 -12.45 -13.98
N ALA A 272 16.55 -12.04 -15.01
CA ALA A 272 16.21 -10.64 -15.20
C ALA A 272 15.30 -10.12 -14.07
N TYR A 273 14.24 -10.87 -13.73
CA TYR A 273 13.30 -10.54 -12.66
C TYR A 273 13.98 -10.38 -11.30
N THR A 274 14.88 -11.31 -10.96
CA THR A 274 15.61 -11.32 -9.69
C THR A 274 16.85 -10.43 -9.68
N ASN A 275 17.21 -9.76 -10.77
CA ASN A 275 18.31 -8.78 -10.83
C ASN A 275 17.83 -7.36 -11.17
N ARG A 276 16.54 -7.05 -10.99
CA ARG A 276 16.07 -5.66 -11.09
C ARG A 276 16.86 -4.76 -10.15
N GLY A 277 17.34 -3.64 -10.67
CA GLY A 277 18.23 -2.72 -9.95
C GLY A 277 19.62 -3.29 -9.65
N ASN A 278 20.05 -4.38 -10.29
CA ASN A 278 21.33 -5.05 -10.03
C ASN A 278 22.11 -5.36 -11.33
N ASN A 279 22.03 -4.49 -12.33
CA ASN A 279 22.57 -4.74 -13.67
C ASN A 279 23.84 -3.93 -14.00
N ASN A 280 24.42 -3.21 -13.03
CA ASN A 280 25.60 -2.34 -13.19
C ASN A 280 25.43 -1.30 -14.32
N ASN A 281 24.21 -0.75 -14.41
CA ASN A 281 23.83 0.31 -15.35
C ASN A 281 23.45 1.58 -14.57
N GLU A 282 22.83 2.56 -15.25
CA GLU A 282 22.38 3.81 -14.64
C GLU A 282 21.22 3.67 -13.63
N ASN A 283 20.49 2.56 -13.67
CA ASN A 283 19.36 2.26 -12.79
C ASN A 283 19.74 1.25 -11.68
N ASP A 284 21.05 1.09 -11.41
CA ASP A 284 21.54 0.18 -10.38
C ASP A 284 21.29 0.74 -8.97
N ASN A 285 20.68 -0.06 -8.12
CA ASN A 285 20.26 0.32 -6.77
C ASN A 285 21.25 -0.11 -5.67
N LYS A 286 22.37 -0.79 -5.97
CA LYS A 286 23.30 -1.25 -4.93
C LYS A 286 23.86 -0.09 -4.10
N GLU A 287 24.33 0.97 -4.78
CA GLU A 287 24.88 2.15 -4.11
C GLU A 287 23.76 2.96 -3.41
N VAL A 288 22.57 3.02 -4.00
CA VAL A 288 21.39 3.66 -3.39
C VAL A 288 21.06 3.00 -2.06
N VAL A 289 20.97 1.66 -2.01
CA VAL A 289 20.72 0.90 -0.78
C VAL A 289 21.80 1.17 0.27
N LYS A 290 23.08 1.11 -0.13
CA LYS A 290 24.20 1.36 0.79
C LYS A 290 24.11 2.75 1.45
N GLN A 291 23.87 3.78 0.64
CA GLN A 291 23.75 5.15 1.14
C GLN A 291 22.50 5.35 2.00
N LEU A 292 21.40 4.68 1.65
CA LEU A 292 20.14 4.78 2.37
C LEU A 292 20.24 4.15 3.77
N VAL A 293 20.77 2.93 3.87
CA VAL A 293 20.99 2.26 5.17
C VAL A 293 21.96 3.06 6.04
N ALA A 294 23.01 3.66 5.44
CA ALA A 294 23.93 4.53 6.18
C ALA A 294 23.26 5.81 6.70
N ALA A 295 22.48 6.50 5.88
CA ALA A 295 21.77 7.71 6.28
C ALA A 295 20.72 7.41 7.37
N ARG A 296 20.04 6.26 7.29
CA ARG A 296 19.10 5.77 8.30
C ARG A 296 19.80 5.54 9.64
N LEU A 297 20.91 4.80 9.66
CA LEU A 297 21.69 4.59 10.89
C LEU A 297 22.19 5.92 11.48
N GLU A 298 22.69 6.84 10.65
CA GLU A 298 23.15 8.15 11.10
C GLU A 298 22.00 8.96 11.74
N LYS A 299 20.80 8.93 11.12
CA LYS A 299 19.59 9.54 11.67
C LYS A 299 19.21 8.95 13.02
N ALA A 300 19.18 7.62 13.15
CA ALA A 300 18.84 6.96 14.41
C ALA A 300 19.80 7.34 15.55
N ARG A 301 21.11 7.33 15.27
CA ARG A 301 22.15 7.75 16.23
C ARG A 301 22.03 9.21 16.62
N LEU A 302 21.72 10.08 15.66
CA LEU A 302 21.47 11.50 15.91
C LEU A 302 20.30 11.67 16.90
N MET A 303 19.27 10.83 16.78
CA MET A 303 18.09 10.76 17.65
C MET A 303 18.32 10.01 18.96
N GLY A 304 19.51 9.44 19.19
CA GLY A 304 19.87 8.75 20.44
C GLY A 304 19.63 7.23 20.47
N TYR A 305 19.34 6.62 19.32
CA TYR A 305 19.14 5.17 19.19
C TYR A 305 20.42 4.49 18.67
N GLU A 306 20.63 3.22 19.03
CA GLU A 306 21.84 2.47 18.66
C GLU A 306 21.87 2.06 17.18
N ASP A 307 20.69 1.81 16.60
CA ASP A 307 20.45 1.44 15.22
C ASP A 307 19.06 1.91 14.77
N TYR A 308 18.74 1.70 13.49
CA TYR A 308 17.50 2.21 12.89
C TYR A 308 16.27 1.39 13.29
N ALA A 309 16.43 0.08 13.50
CA ALA A 309 15.34 -0.78 13.95
C ALA A 309 14.85 -0.36 15.34
N ALA A 310 15.76 -0.07 16.28
CA ALA A 310 15.39 0.44 17.61
C ALA A 310 14.57 1.74 17.53
N PHE A 311 14.92 2.65 16.62
CA PHE A 311 14.17 3.89 16.39
C PHE A 311 12.74 3.61 15.88
N VAL A 312 12.57 2.68 14.94
CA VAL A 312 11.27 2.35 14.34
C VAL A 312 10.39 1.55 15.29
N LEU A 313 10.94 0.49 15.89
CA LEU A 313 10.17 -0.52 16.61
C LEU A 313 9.55 -0.02 17.92
N GLU A 314 10.08 1.04 18.53
CA GLU A 314 9.53 1.65 19.75
C GLU A 314 8.03 1.97 19.62
N GLU A 315 7.62 2.41 18.44
CA GLU A 315 6.23 2.78 18.12
C GLU A 315 5.37 1.60 17.71
N ASN A 316 5.99 0.53 17.24
CA ASN A 316 5.31 -0.67 16.77
C ASN A 316 4.83 -1.56 17.94
N MET A 317 3.95 -2.51 17.67
CA MET A 317 3.51 -3.52 18.65
C MET A 317 4.66 -4.43 19.08
N ALA A 318 5.60 -4.72 18.19
CA ALA A 318 6.75 -5.56 18.50
C ALA A 318 7.72 -4.93 19.51
N LYS A 319 7.76 -3.60 19.62
CA LYS A 319 8.61 -2.81 20.54
C LYS A 319 10.12 -2.88 20.35
N ASN A 320 10.67 -4.02 19.93
CA ASN A 320 12.12 -4.22 19.77
C ASN A 320 12.43 -5.41 18.85
N GLU A 321 13.68 -5.44 18.36
CA GLU A 321 14.19 -6.46 17.44
C GLU A 321 14.11 -7.87 18.00
N LYS A 322 14.29 -8.05 19.31
CA LYS A 322 14.27 -9.37 19.95
C LYS A 322 12.91 -10.03 19.78
N ASN A 323 11.83 -9.28 19.99
CA ASN A 323 10.47 -9.80 19.80
C ASN A 323 10.20 -10.17 18.33
N VAL A 324 10.73 -9.38 17.39
CA VAL A 324 10.64 -9.69 15.95
C VAL A 324 11.36 -11.00 15.64
N TYR A 325 12.64 -11.12 16.00
CA TYR A 325 13.40 -12.35 15.74
C TYR A 325 12.83 -13.56 16.47
N ASP A 326 12.35 -13.41 17.71
CA ASP A 326 11.68 -14.50 18.45
C ASP A 326 10.47 -15.06 17.69
N LEU A 327 9.72 -14.23 16.95
CA LEU A 327 8.62 -14.70 16.11
C LEU A 327 9.15 -15.38 14.83
N LEU A 328 10.04 -14.72 14.10
CA LEU A 328 10.58 -15.24 12.84
C LEU A 328 11.26 -16.61 13.07
N ASP A 329 12.09 -16.72 14.11
CA ASP A 329 12.87 -17.91 14.45
C ASP A 329 12.01 -19.09 14.93
N LYS A 330 10.79 -18.84 15.43
CA LYS A 330 9.83 -19.90 15.75
C LYS A 330 9.23 -20.54 14.50
N ILE A 331 9.08 -19.78 13.42
CA ILE A 331 8.41 -20.22 12.19
C ILE A 331 9.43 -20.78 11.19
N TRP A 332 10.62 -20.18 11.14
CA TRP A 332 11.67 -20.46 10.14
C TRP A 332 12.04 -21.95 9.99
N PRO A 333 12.26 -22.73 11.07
CA PRO A 333 12.64 -24.14 10.94
C PRO A 333 11.58 -24.99 10.23
N SER A 334 10.29 -24.79 10.57
CA SER A 334 9.17 -25.50 9.95
C SER A 334 9.00 -25.09 8.49
N ALA A 335 9.11 -23.79 8.18
CA ALA A 335 9.04 -23.29 6.81
C ALA A 335 10.13 -23.91 5.93
N LEU A 336 11.39 -23.91 6.39
CA LEU A 336 12.50 -24.55 5.66
C LEU A 336 12.32 -26.06 5.48
N ALA A 337 11.77 -26.76 6.48
CA ALA A 337 11.50 -28.18 6.37
C ALA A 337 10.45 -28.45 5.26
N LYS A 338 9.37 -27.66 5.23
CA LYS A 338 8.35 -27.75 4.18
C LYS A 338 8.88 -27.37 2.80
N ALA A 339 9.70 -26.33 2.69
CA ALA A 339 10.35 -25.97 1.43
C ALA A 339 11.22 -27.12 0.88
N LYS A 340 11.93 -27.85 1.75
CA LYS A 340 12.73 -29.03 1.35
C LYS A 340 11.86 -30.22 0.93
N GLU A 341 10.71 -30.44 1.57
CA GLU A 341 9.72 -31.42 1.13
C GLU A 341 9.17 -31.08 -0.27
N GLU A 342 8.82 -29.82 -0.51
CA GLU A 342 8.34 -29.32 -1.81
C GLU A 342 9.41 -29.44 -2.90
N LEU A 343 10.67 -29.09 -2.59
CA LEU A 343 11.79 -29.30 -3.50
C LEU A 343 11.99 -30.78 -3.86
N ALA A 344 11.78 -31.70 -2.90
CA ALA A 344 11.87 -33.14 -3.16
C ALA A 344 10.75 -33.61 -4.12
N ASP A 345 9.53 -33.12 -3.93
CA ASP A 345 8.40 -33.39 -4.84
C ASP A 345 8.70 -32.85 -6.26
N ILE A 346 9.22 -31.62 -6.36
CA ILE A 346 9.65 -31.00 -7.63
C ILE A 346 10.73 -31.82 -8.34
N ASN A 347 11.79 -32.22 -7.62
CA ASN A 347 12.87 -33.04 -8.18
C ASN A 347 12.38 -34.43 -8.63
N ALA A 348 11.35 -34.98 -7.98
CA ALA A 348 10.73 -36.23 -8.40
C ALA A 348 9.99 -36.07 -9.74
N GLU A 349 9.30 -34.95 -9.98
CA GLU A 349 8.68 -34.65 -11.28
C GLU A 349 9.72 -34.44 -12.39
N ILE A 350 10.82 -33.73 -12.12
CA ILE A 350 11.94 -33.60 -13.08
C ILE A 350 12.44 -34.98 -13.51
N LYS A 351 12.64 -35.89 -12.55
CA LYS A 351 13.12 -37.25 -12.82
C LYS A 351 12.10 -38.09 -13.62
N LYS A 352 10.80 -37.93 -13.37
CA LYS A 352 9.74 -38.62 -14.13
C LYS A 352 9.75 -38.23 -15.62
N GLU A 353 10.12 -36.98 -15.91
CA GLU A 353 10.27 -36.47 -17.29
C GLU A 353 11.63 -36.81 -17.92
N GLY A 354 12.47 -37.59 -17.24
CA GLY A 354 13.79 -37.98 -17.73
C GLY A 354 14.90 -36.94 -17.50
N GLY A 355 14.62 -35.88 -16.74
CA GLY A 355 15.63 -34.92 -16.31
C GLY A 355 16.64 -35.54 -15.35
N ASN A 356 17.90 -35.12 -15.44
CA ASN A 356 18.99 -35.54 -14.56
C ASN A 356 19.74 -34.34 -13.96
N TYR A 357 18.97 -33.39 -13.44
CA TYR A 357 19.46 -32.19 -12.78
C TYR A 357 18.61 -31.91 -11.54
N GLU A 358 19.18 -31.17 -10.58
CA GLU A 358 18.42 -30.63 -9.46
C GLU A 358 17.74 -29.33 -9.89
N ALA A 359 16.51 -29.10 -9.41
CA ALA A 359 15.80 -27.86 -9.69
C ALA A 359 16.60 -26.62 -9.30
N GLU A 360 16.43 -25.57 -10.10
CA GLU A 360 16.88 -24.20 -9.86
C GLU A 360 15.67 -23.30 -9.57
N GLY A 361 15.90 -22.03 -9.19
CA GLY A 361 14.78 -21.10 -8.93
C GLY A 361 13.84 -20.90 -10.12
N TRP A 362 14.36 -20.95 -11.35
CA TRP A 362 13.57 -20.87 -12.58
C TRP A 362 12.86 -22.18 -12.97
N ASP A 363 13.09 -23.26 -12.22
CA ASP A 363 12.38 -24.53 -12.38
C ASP A 363 11.24 -24.68 -11.35
N TRP A 364 11.27 -23.90 -10.26
CA TRP A 364 10.37 -24.07 -9.13
C TRP A 364 8.90 -23.97 -9.55
N ARG A 365 8.46 -22.83 -10.08
CA ARG A 365 7.05 -22.59 -10.43
C ARG A 365 6.53 -23.60 -11.47
N TYR A 366 7.35 -23.91 -12.47
CA TYR A 366 6.99 -24.87 -13.52
C TYR A 366 6.73 -26.28 -12.99
N TYR A 367 7.64 -26.81 -12.16
CA TYR A 367 7.51 -28.15 -11.61
C TYR A 367 6.62 -28.23 -10.36
N PHE A 368 6.44 -27.11 -9.65
CA PHE A 368 5.55 -27.03 -8.49
C PHE A 368 4.11 -27.38 -8.87
N GLU A 369 3.60 -26.85 -9.99
CA GLU A 369 2.25 -27.18 -10.47
C GLU A 369 2.12 -28.64 -10.90
N LYS A 370 3.16 -29.21 -11.51
CA LYS A 370 3.19 -30.64 -11.85
C LYS A 370 3.14 -31.51 -10.59
N ALA A 371 3.92 -31.14 -9.56
CA ALA A 371 3.95 -31.83 -8.29
C ALA A 371 2.61 -31.70 -7.55
N LYS A 372 2.02 -30.50 -7.52
CA LYS A 372 0.69 -30.22 -6.95
C LYS A 372 -0.38 -31.07 -7.64
N LYS A 373 -0.39 -31.10 -8.97
CA LYS A 373 -1.31 -31.91 -9.77
C LYS A 373 -1.13 -33.41 -9.50
N ALA A 374 0.11 -33.90 -9.46
CA ALA A 374 0.40 -35.31 -9.16
C ALA A 374 -0.05 -35.73 -7.75
N LYS A 375 0.06 -34.83 -6.77
CA LYS A 375 -0.23 -35.10 -5.35
C LYS A 375 -1.71 -34.92 -4.98
N TYR A 376 -2.39 -33.94 -5.58
CA TYR A 376 -3.76 -33.55 -5.21
C TYR A 376 -4.79 -33.70 -6.34
N ASN A 377 -4.36 -34.05 -7.55
CA ASN A 377 -5.22 -34.14 -8.73
C ASN A 377 -6.00 -32.83 -8.98
N LEU A 378 -5.34 -31.69 -8.77
CA LEU A 378 -5.87 -30.35 -9.01
C LEU A 378 -5.02 -29.67 -10.07
N ASP A 379 -5.66 -29.19 -11.13
CA ASP A 379 -5.08 -28.27 -12.10
C ASP A 379 -5.68 -26.88 -11.86
N GLU A 380 -4.84 -25.87 -11.65
CA GLU A 380 -5.30 -24.50 -11.37
C GLU A 380 -6.22 -23.95 -12.48
N ASN A 381 -6.01 -24.40 -13.73
CA ASN A 381 -6.85 -24.02 -14.86
C ASN A 381 -8.30 -24.52 -14.74
N GLU A 382 -8.57 -25.54 -13.91
CA GLU A 382 -9.95 -25.99 -13.63
C GLU A 382 -10.71 -24.98 -12.76
N MET A 383 -10.01 -24.16 -11.97
CA MET A 383 -10.64 -23.20 -11.03
C MET A 383 -10.78 -21.80 -11.63
N ARG A 384 -9.80 -21.36 -12.44
CA ARG A 384 -9.74 -20.01 -13.03
C ARG A 384 -11.06 -19.54 -13.68
N PRO A 385 -11.84 -20.37 -14.41
CA PRO A 385 -13.12 -19.94 -14.98
C PRO A 385 -14.20 -19.53 -13.97
N TYR A 386 -14.04 -19.91 -12.69
CA TYR A 386 -14.98 -19.58 -11.62
C TYR A 386 -14.63 -18.29 -10.89
N PHE A 387 -13.41 -17.77 -11.05
CA PHE A 387 -12.93 -16.56 -10.40
C PHE A 387 -12.93 -15.37 -11.35
N GLU A 388 -14.11 -15.07 -11.90
CA GLU A 388 -14.31 -13.84 -12.68
C GLU A 388 -14.30 -12.63 -11.75
N LEU A 389 -13.54 -11.58 -12.10
CA LEU A 389 -13.28 -10.41 -11.27
C LEU A 389 -14.55 -9.73 -10.77
N GLY A 390 -15.56 -9.54 -11.64
CA GLY A 390 -16.85 -8.98 -11.26
C GLY A 390 -17.56 -9.83 -10.21
N HIS A 391 -17.56 -11.15 -10.36
CA HIS A 391 -18.10 -12.06 -9.35
C HIS A 391 -17.32 -11.98 -8.04
N VAL A 392 -15.98 -12.02 -8.06
CA VAL A 392 -15.13 -11.90 -6.86
C VAL A 392 -15.42 -10.60 -6.10
N ARG A 393 -15.58 -9.49 -6.84
CA ARG A 393 -16.02 -8.19 -6.26
C ARG A 393 -17.37 -8.30 -5.56
N GLU A 394 -18.35 -8.98 -6.16
CA GLU A 394 -19.63 -9.23 -5.46
C GLU A 394 -19.45 -10.14 -4.23
N GLY A 395 -18.44 -11.00 -4.21
CA GLY A 395 -18.05 -11.82 -3.07
C GLY A 395 -17.61 -10.99 -1.86
N ILE A 396 -16.68 -10.05 -2.04
CA ILE A 396 -16.24 -9.15 -0.97
C ILE A 396 -17.40 -8.28 -0.45
N PHE A 397 -18.26 -7.77 -1.34
CA PHE A 397 -19.42 -6.97 -0.95
C PHE A 397 -20.46 -7.81 -0.19
N TYR A 398 -20.66 -9.07 -0.59
CA TYR A 398 -21.52 -10.01 0.13
C TYR A 398 -21.00 -10.24 1.55
N VAL A 399 -19.70 -10.49 1.71
CA VAL A 399 -19.07 -10.71 3.01
C VAL A 399 -19.22 -9.49 3.92
N ALA A 400 -18.89 -8.29 3.43
CA ALA A 400 -19.07 -7.07 4.19
C ALA A 400 -20.54 -6.80 4.57
N ASN A 401 -21.49 -7.12 3.69
CA ASN A 401 -22.91 -7.03 4.01
C ASN A 401 -23.31 -8.02 5.12
N LYS A 402 -22.82 -9.25 5.08
CA LYS A 402 -23.12 -10.27 6.09
C LYS A 402 -22.52 -9.95 7.45
N LEU A 403 -21.31 -9.41 7.48
CA LEU A 403 -20.62 -9.05 8.73
C LEU A 403 -21.17 -7.74 9.33
N TYR A 404 -21.35 -6.71 8.50
CA TYR A 404 -21.54 -5.34 8.98
C TYR A 404 -22.84 -4.68 8.50
N GLY A 405 -23.56 -5.29 7.56
CA GLY A 405 -24.81 -4.75 7.00
C GLY A 405 -24.61 -3.60 6.00
N ILE A 406 -23.37 -3.29 5.61
CA ILE A 406 -23.07 -2.22 4.65
C ILE A 406 -23.43 -2.63 3.22
N THR A 407 -23.60 -1.65 2.34
CA THR A 407 -23.97 -1.87 0.94
C THR A 407 -23.14 -1.00 0.01
N PHE A 408 -22.88 -1.51 -1.20
CA PHE A 408 -22.09 -0.82 -2.23
C PHE A 408 -22.95 -0.63 -3.48
N THR A 409 -23.00 0.59 -4.00
CA THR A 409 -23.75 0.93 -5.24
C THR A 409 -22.81 1.59 -6.24
N GLU A 410 -22.70 1.04 -7.45
CA GLU A 410 -21.82 1.60 -8.49
C GLU A 410 -22.24 3.03 -8.87
N ILE A 411 -21.26 3.94 -8.94
CA ILE A 411 -21.41 5.32 -9.38
C ILE A 411 -20.78 5.43 -10.78
N LYS A 412 -21.60 5.66 -11.81
CA LYS A 412 -21.13 5.76 -13.19
C LYS A 412 -20.65 7.16 -13.56
N ASP A 413 -21.38 8.18 -13.11
CA ASP A 413 -21.13 9.58 -13.44
C ASP A 413 -20.30 10.25 -12.34
N ILE A 414 -19.01 9.87 -12.25
CA ILE A 414 -18.05 10.42 -11.28
C ILE A 414 -16.66 10.55 -11.93
N PRO A 415 -15.88 11.61 -11.67
CA PRO A 415 -14.49 11.69 -12.13
C PRO A 415 -13.68 10.54 -11.57
N LYS A 416 -12.88 9.89 -12.41
CA LYS A 416 -12.11 8.70 -12.04
C LYS A 416 -10.61 8.96 -12.12
N PRO A 417 -9.81 8.37 -11.22
CA PRO A 417 -8.37 8.48 -11.29
C PRO A 417 -7.79 7.81 -12.54
N ASP A 418 -8.46 6.80 -13.07
CA ASP A 418 -8.15 6.11 -14.33
C ASP A 418 -9.46 5.71 -15.03
N PRO A 419 -9.55 5.69 -16.37
CA PRO A 419 -10.77 5.30 -17.08
C PRO A 419 -11.29 3.90 -16.77
N ASP A 420 -10.41 2.93 -16.46
CA ASP A 420 -10.78 1.56 -16.12
C ASP A 420 -11.20 1.40 -14.65
N ALA A 421 -10.98 2.42 -13.80
CA ALA A 421 -11.35 2.34 -12.39
C ALA A 421 -12.88 2.26 -12.22
N LEU A 422 -13.33 1.48 -11.24
CA LEU A 422 -14.73 1.44 -10.81
C LEU A 422 -14.92 2.29 -9.56
N ALA A 423 -16.11 2.84 -9.37
CA ALA A 423 -16.44 3.68 -8.22
C ALA A 423 -17.74 3.23 -7.57
N PHE A 424 -17.76 3.18 -6.25
CA PHE A 424 -18.91 2.72 -5.47
C PHE A 424 -19.22 3.66 -4.32
N GLU A 425 -20.50 3.98 -4.13
CA GLU A 425 -20.99 4.57 -2.89
C GLU A 425 -21.11 3.45 -1.85
N CYS A 426 -20.47 3.62 -0.70
CA CYS A 426 -20.65 2.76 0.47
C CYS A 426 -21.67 3.38 1.44
N LYS A 427 -22.70 2.62 1.82
CA LYS A 427 -23.69 3.01 2.82
C LYS A 427 -23.70 2.05 4.00
N ASP A 428 -23.87 2.60 5.20
CA ASP A 428 -24.06 1.81 6.42
C ASP A 428 -25.43 1.13 6.43
N LYS A 429 -25.62 0.24 7.40
CA LYS A 429 -26.86 -0.52 7.62
C LYS A 429 -28.11 0.37 7.76
N ASP A 430 -27.95 1.59 8.27
CA ASP A 430 -29.05 2.56 8.43
C ASP A 430 -29.26 3.46 7.20
N GLY A 431 -28.47 3.27 6.14
CA GLY A 431 -28.48 4.07 4.92
C GLY A 431 -27.57 5.30 4.94
N THR A 432 -26.84 5.54 6.03
CA THR A 432 -25.87 6.64 6.15
C THR A 432 -24.73 6.46 5.14
N HIS A 433 -24.34 7.55 4.46
CA HIS A 433 -23.19 7.54 3.56
C HIS A 433 -21.89 7.33 4.36
N LEU A 434 -21.24 6.18 4.15
CA LEU A 434 -19.97 5.86 4.81
C LEU A 434 -18.78 6.42 4.05
N GLY A 435 -18.79 6.40 2.71
CA GLY A 435 -17.70 6.89 1.87
C GLY A 435 -17.82 6.47 0.41
N VAL A 436 -16.79 6.80 -0.37
CA VAL A 436 -16.62 6.36 -1.76
C VAL A 436 -15.45 5.39 -1.83
N LEU A 437 -15.62 4.29 -2.57
CA LEU A 437 -14.57 3.31 -2.87
C LEU A 437 -14.27 3.32 -4.37
N TYR A 438 -13.03 3.61 -4.74
CA TYR A 438 -12.48 3.33 -6.06
C TYR A 438 -11.79 1.96 -6.08
N MET A 439 -11.89 1.23 -7.18
CA MET A 439 -11.15 -0.02 -7.40
C MET A 439 -10.49 0.02 -8.79
N ASP A 440 -9.16 -0.08 -8.82
CA ASP A 440 -8.34 0.02 -10.04
C ASP A 440 -7.50 -1.25 -10.25
N PHE A 441 -7.94 -2.12 -11.17
CA PHE A 441 -7.49 -3.52 -11.20
C PHE A 441 -6.26 -3.81 -12.05
N PHE A 442 -6.02 -3.07 -13.12
CA PHE A 442 -5.19 -3.58 -14.23
C PHE A 442 -3.80 -2.97 -14.30
N THR A 443 -2.80 -3.79 -14.61
CA THR A 443 -1.41 -3.34 -14.82
C THR A 443 -1.28 -2.42 -16.04
N ARG A 444 -0.42 -1.41 -15.91
CA ARG A 444 -0.02 -0.48 -16.99
C ARG A 444 1.36 0.13 -16.69
N PRO A 445 2.09 0.66 -17.69
CA PRO A 445 3.48 1.09 -17.53
C PRO A 445 3.75 2.15 -16.45
N GLY A 446 2.77 3.03 -16.20
CA GLY A 446 2.84 4.10 -15.19
C GLY A 446 2.33 3.72 -13.80
N LYS A 447 1.92 2.46 -13.58
CA LYS A 447 1.43 1.99 -12.28
C LYS A 447 2.55 1.25 -11.53
N GLY A 448 2.74 1.57 -10.25
CA GLY A 448 3.64 0.82 -9.36
C GLY A 448 3.26 -0.66 -9.28
N GLY A 449 4.23 -1.55 -9.10
CA GLY A 449 3.96 -2.99 -8.96
C GLY A 449 3.30 -3.35 -7.63
N GLY A 450 2.62 -4.51 -7.57
CA GLY A 450 1.97 -5.02 -6.35
C GLY A 450 0.48 -4.68 -6.26
N ALA A 451 -0.05 -4.63 -5.05
CA ALA A 451 -1.40 -4.18 -4.72
C ALA A 451 -1.32 -3.32 -3.45
N TRP A 452 -2.25 -2.38 -3.31
CA TRP A 452 -2.33 -1.52 -2.12
C TRP A 452 -3.70 -0.85 -1.99
N CYS A 453 -4.00 -0.42 -0.78
CA CYS A 453 -5.11 0.46 -0.46
C CYS A 453 -4.59 1.85 -0.06
N GLY A 454 -5.30 2.88 -0.50
CA GLY A 454 -5.01 4.28 -0.18
C GLY A 454 -6.29 5.11 -0.17
N GLY A 455 -6.17 6.42 -0.40
CA GLY A 455 -7.33 7.28 -0.49
C GLY A 455 -7.06 8.62 -1.17
N TYR A 456 -8.13 9.34 -1.46
CA TYR A 456 -8.12 10.70 -1.99
C TYR A 456 -8.67 11.74 -1.00
N ARG A 457 -9.14 11.27 0.16
CA ARG A 457 -9.59 12.06 1.31
C ARG A 457 -9.74 11.14 2.52
N SER A 458 -9.12 11.48 3.65
CA SER A 458 -9.37 10.77 4.92
C SER A 458 -10.72 11.14 5.54
N GLN A 459 -11.21 10.25 6.41
CA GLN A 459 -12.35 10.55 7.27
C GLN A 459 -11.93 11.58 8.33
N THR A 460 -12.83 12.53 8.63
CA THR A 460 -12.66 13.49 9.73
C THR A 460 -14.02 14.10 10.13
N TYR A 461 -14.01 15.15 10.96
CA TYR A 461 -15.15 16.01 11.26
C TYR A 461 -14.87 17.47 10.91
N LYS A 462 -15.83 18.12 10.24
CA LYS A 462 -15.83 19.57 9.98
C LYS A 462 -17.13 20.17 10.50
N ASP A 463 -17.04 21.19 11.35
CA ASP A 463 -18.20 21.83 12.02
C ASP A 463 -19.13 20.83 12.72
N GLY A 464 -18.55 19.81 13.37
CA GLY A 464 -19.30 18.74 14.05
C GLY A 464 -20.01 17.75 13.12
N LYS A 465 -19.73 17.80 11.81
CA LYS A 465 -20.27 16.86 10.82
C LYS A 465 -19.18 15.94 10.31
N ARG A 466 -19.47 14.63 10.30
CA ARG A 466 -18.59 13.63 9.70
C ARG A 466 -18.38 13.92 8.22
N VAL A 467 -17.13 13.99 7.80
CA VAL A 467 -16.70 14.05 6.41
C VAL A 467 -16.30 12.64 6.00
N ALA A 468 -17.00 12.08 5.02
CA ALA A 468 -16.79 10.71 4.59
C ALA A 468 -15.46 10.57 3.80
N PRO A 469 -14.69 9.49 4.01
CA PRO A 469 -13.47 9.20 3.27
C PRO A 469 -13.76 8.89 1.79
N VAL A 470 -12.71 9.04 0.99
CA VAL A 470 -12.64 8.55 -0.39
C VAL A 470 -11.46 7.58 -0.43
N VAL A 471 -11.77 6.30 -0.50
CA VAL A 471 -10.82 5.18 -0.41
C VAL A 471 -10.56 4.63 -1.82
N THR A 472 -9.36 4.12 -2.08
CA THR A 472 -9.02 3.44 -3.33
C THR A 472 -8.29 2.14 -3.06
N THR A 473 -8.64 1.09 -3.78
CA THR A 473 -7.85 -0.15 -3.87
C THR A 473 -7.24 -0.26 -5.26
N VAL A 474 -5.97 -0.64 -5.32
CA VAL A 474 -5.20 -0.73 -6.56
C VAL A 474 -4.57 -2.11 -6.68
N PHE A 475 -4.64 -2.68 -7.86
CA PHE A 475 -4.11 -4.00 -8.20
C PHE A 475 -3.32 -3.95 -9.51
N ASN A 476 -2.68 -5.07 -9.81
CA ASN A 476 -1.88 -5.31 -11.01
C ASN A 476 -2.26 -6.63 -11.69
N PHE A 477 -3.55 -6.80 -11.98
CA PHE A 477 -4.06 -7.95 -12.72
C PHE A 477 -3.90 -7.77 -14.23
N SER A 478 -3.92 -8.88 -14.97
CA SER A 478 -3.95 -8.86 -16.42
C SER A 478 -5.23 -8.20 -16.94
N LYS A 479 -5.09 -7.12 -17.73
CA LYS A 479 -6.23 -6.57 -18.48
C LYS A 479 -6.69 -7.57 -19.53
N PRO A 480 -7.97 -8.00 -19.53
CA PRO A 480 -8.47 -8.95 -20.51
C PRO A 480 -8.50 -8.34 -21.92
N ALA A 481 -8.48 -9.21 -22.93
CA ALA A 481 -8.75 -8.79 -24.31
C ALA A 481 -10.20 -8.29 -24.46
N GLU A 482 -10.45 -7.47 -25.49
CA GLU A 482 -11.79 -6.94 -25.74
C GLU A 482 -12.83 -8.08 -25.85
N GLY A 483 -13.92 -7.96 -25.08
CA GLY A 483 -14.99 -8.96 -25.02
C GLY A 483 -14.69 -10.22 -24.21
N GLN A 484 -13.51 -10.33 -23.58
CA GLN A 484 -13.16 -11.45 -22.68
C GLN A 484 -13.32 -11.05 -21.20
N PRO A 485 -13.64 -12.00 -20.29
CA PRO A 485 -13.70 -11.74 -18.86
C PRO A 485 -12.29 -11.55 -18.26
N ALA A 486 -12.20 -10.79 -17.17
CA ALA A 486 -11.02 -10.81 -16.31
C ALA A 486 -11.12 -12.02 -15.37
N LEU A 487 -10.30 -13.05 -15.59
CA LEU A 487 -10.25 -14.25 -14.75
C LEU A 487 -9.03 -14.19 -13.83
N LEU A 488 -9.27 -14.32 -12.55
CA LEU A 488 -8.25 -14.26 -11.51
C LEU A 488 -7.70 -15.65 -11.18
N THR A 489 -6.46 -15.69 -10.71
CA THR A 489 -5.94 -16.83 -9.94
C THR A 489 -6.53 -16.85 -8.52
N ALA A 490 -6.24 -17.91 -7.76
CA ALA A 490 -6.59 -17.95 -6.34
C ALA A 490 -5.87 -16.85 -5.55
N ASP A 491 -4.56 -16.66 -5.78
CA ASP A 491 -3.76 -15.60 -5.15
C ASP A 491 -4.28 -14.19 -5.49
N GLU A 492 -4.67 -13.94 -6.75
CA GLU A 492 -5.28 -12.67 -7.16
C GLU A 492 -6.64 -12.47 -6.50
N THR A 493 -7.42 -13.55 -6.30
CA THR A 493 -8.69 -13.50 -5.57
C THR A 493 -8.48 -13.14 -4.10
N GLU A 494 -7.54 -13.79 -3.41
CA GLU A 494 -7.16 -13.45 -2.03
C GLU A 494 -6.67 -11.99 -1.93
N THR A 495 -5.90 -11.52 -2.91
CA THR A 495 -5.43 -10.11 -2.98
C THR A 495 -6.62 -9.13 -3.02
N VAL A 496 -7.72 -9.45 -3.71
CA VAL A 496 -8.93 -8.59 -3.71
C VAL A 496 -9.54 -8.47 -2.31
N PHE A 497 -9.59 -9.57 -1.55
CA PHE A 497 -10.05 -9.54 -0.15
C PHE A 497 -9.08 -8.77 0.75
N HIS A 498 -7.77 -8.97 0.60
CA HIS A 498 -6.73 -8.25 1.34
C HIS A 498 -6.91 -6.73 1.25
N GLU A 499 -6.91 -6.19 0.03
CA GLU A 499 -7.03 -4.74 -0.16
C GLU A 499 -8.41 -4.21 0.25
N PHE A 500 -9.44 -5.04 0.14
CA PHE A 500 -10.76 -4.67 0.60
C PHE A 500 -10.86 -4.62 2.13
N GLY A 501 -10.13 -5.46 2.87
CA GLY A 501 -10.01 -5.37 4.32
C GLY A 501 -9.39 -4.04 4.78
N HIS A 502 -8.33 -3.57 4.09
CA HIS A 502 -7.81 -2.20 4.26
C HIS A 502 -8.88 -1.15 3.94
N ALA A 503 -9.63 -1.34 2.85
CA ALA A 503 -10.68 -0.41 2.47
C ALA A 503 -11.80 -0.33 3.53
N LEU A 504 -12.17 -1.45 4.14
CA LEU A 504 -13.12 -1.49 5.27
C LEU A 504 -12.58 -0.72 6.47
N HIS A 505 -11.29 -0.86 6.78
CA HIS A 505 -10.64 -0.11 7.84
C HIS A 505 -10.73 1.40 7.59
N GLY A 506 -10.45 1.85 6.36
CA GLY A 506 -10.59 3.26 5.97
C GLY A 506 -12.04 3.76 5.98
N LEU A 507 -13.00 2.96 5.49
CA LEU A 507 -14.42 3.33 5.39
C LEU A 507 -15.10 3.44 6.77
N PHE A 508 -14.73 2.56 7.71
CA PHE A 508 -15.30 2.51 9.06
C PHE A 508 -14.63 3.42 10.08
N CYS A 509 -13.46 3.97 9.76
CA CYS A 509 -12.80 4.95 10.60
C CYS A 509 -13.78 6.08 10.98
N ASP A 510 -13.81 6.41 12.28
CA ASP A 510 -14.67 7.44 12.86
C ASP A 510 -13.94 8.15 13.99
N VAL A 511 -13.03 9.04 13.59
CA VAL A 511 -12.23 9.91 14.45
C VAL A 511 -12.44 11.38 14.09
N HIS A 512 -12.27 12.26 15.06
CA HIS A 512 -12.36 13.71 14.91
C HIS A 512 -11.08 14.34 14.38
N TYR A 513 -9.92 13.75 14.68
CA TYR A 513 -8.61 14.33 14.39
C TYR A 513 -7.79 13.45 13.46
N TYR A 514 -7.06 14.06 12.55
CA TYR A 514 -6.23 13.32 11.59
C TYR A 514 -5.08 12.59 12.28
N GLY A 515 -4.46 13.23 13.29
CA GLY A 515 -3.32 12.67 14.02
C GLY A 515 -3.61 11.40 14.84
N VAL A 516 -4.85 10.89 14.85
CA VAL A 516 -5.22 9.63 15.51
C VAL A 516 -5.90 8.63 14.57
N SER A 517 -5.96 8.89 13.26
CA SER A 517 -6.59 7.95 12.31
C SER A 517 -5.76 6.70 12.05
N ASP A 518 -4.44 6.80 12.21
CA ASP A 518 -3.50 5.76 11.80
C ASP A 518 -3.14 4.81 12.94
N VAL A 519 -2.82 3.57 12.59
CA VAL A 519 -2.41 2.50 13.51
C VAL A 519 -0.96 2.09 13.27
N PRO A 520 -0.29 1.42 14.22
CA PRO A 520 1.05 0.88 14.03
C PRO A 520 1.16 -0.05 12.82
N ARG A 521 2.34 -0.08 12.19
CA ARG A 521 2.57 -0.84 10.95
C ARG A 521 2.38 -2.35 11.11
N ASP A 522 2.70 -2.90 12.28
CA ASP A 522 2.50 -4.32 12.60
C ASP A 522 1.11 -4.63 13.17
N PHE A 523 0.19 -3.66 13.11
CA PHE A 523 -1.25 -3.86 13.33
C PHE A 523 -2.07 -3.60 12.05
N VAL A 524 -1.62 -2.71 11.16
CA VAL A 524 -2.40 -2.27 9.98
C VAL A 524 -2.78 -3.43 9.06
N GLU A 525 -2.00 -4.50 9.03
CA GLU A 525 -2.27 -5.69 8.20
C GLU A 525 -3.30 -6.66 8.82
N LEU A 526 -3.73 -6.46 10.07
CA LEU A 526 -4.75 -7.32 10.67
C LEU A 526 -6.10 -7.20 9.90
N PRO A 527 -6.65 -5.99 9.67
CA PRO A 527 -7.88 -5.82 8.90
C PRO A 527 -7.84 -6.36 7.48
N SER A 528 -6.70 -6.28 6.80
CA SER A 528 -6.54 -6.80 5.44
C SER A 528 -6.51 -8.32 5.43
N GLN A 529 -5.59 -8.92 6.19
CA GLN A 529 -5.37 -10.37 6.15
C GLN A 529 -6.56 -11.16 6.73
N VAL A 530 -7.25 -10.63 7.74
CA VAL A 530 -8.41 -11.35 8.31
C VAL A 530 -9.55 -11.54 7.29
N ASP A 531 -9.68 -10.61 6.33
CA ASP A 531 -10.71 -10.68 5.28
C ASP A 531 -10.37 -11.76 4.23
N GLU A 532 -9.08 -12.05 4.00
CA GLU A 532 -8.60 -13.09 3.07
C GLU A 532 -9.17 -14.46 3.41
N HIS A 533 -9.34 -14.75 4.70
CA HIS A 533 -9.85 -16.05 5.11
C HIS A 533 -11.26 -16.33 4.56
N TRP A 534 -12.08 -15.30 4.30
CA TRP A 534 -13.39 -15.48 3.68
C TRP A 534 -13.32 -15.82 2.19
N ALA A 535 -12.22 -15.50 1.51
CA ALA A 535 -12.05 -15.81 0.09
C ALA A 535 -12.22 -17.31 -0.18
N VAL A 536 -11.73 -18.16 0.73
CA VAL A 536 -11.67 -19.62 0.53
C VAL A 536 -12.68 -20.42 1.35
N GLU A 537 -13.53 -19.77 2.16
CA GLU A 537 -14.55 -20.50 2.91
C GLU A 537 -15.62 -21.08 1.97
N PRO A 538 -15.98 -22.38 2.10
CA PRO A 538 -16.92 -23.05 1.19
C PRO A 538 -18.30 -22.38 1.07
N GLU A 539 -18.77 -21.73 2.13
CA GLU A 539 -20.03 -21.00 2.10
C GLU A 539 -19.92 -19.74 1.22
N VAL A 540 -18.77 -19.06 1.23
CA VAL A 540 -18.52 -17.83 0.46
C VAL A 540 -18.23 -18.15 -0.99
N LEU A 541 -17.42 -19.18 -1.27
CA LEU A 541 -17.16 -19.65 -2.63
C LEU A 541 -18.45 -19.96 -3.40
N LYS A 542 -19.47 -20.50 -2.75
CA LYS A 542 -20.78 -20.77 -3.39
C LYS A 542 -21.49 -19.51 -3.88
N VAL A 543 -21.14 -18.34 -3.35
CA VAL A 543 -21.74 -17.05 -3.72
C VAL A 543 -21.13 -16.50 -4.98
N TYR A 544 -19.79 -16.46 -5.04
CA TYR A 544 -19.06 -15.75 -6.09
C TYR A 544 -18.32 -16.67 -7.07
N ALA A 545 -17.89 -17.87 -6.67
CA ALA A 545 -17.15 -18.77 -7.55
C ALA A 545 -18.10 -19.45 -8.55
N LYS A 546 -18.46 -18.72 -9.60
CA LYS A 546 -19.40 -19.11 -10.65
C LYS A 546 -18.72 -19.07 -12.00
N HIS A 547 -18.89 -20.12 -12.78
CA HIS A 547 -18.29 -20.23 -14.10
C HIS A 547 -18.76 -19.08 -14.98
N TYR A 548 -17.83 -18.29 -15.50
CA TYR A 548 -18.14 -17.03 -16.19
C TYR A 548 -19.10 -17.19 -17.39
N GLN A 549 -19.08 -18.33 -18.08
CA GLN A 549 -19.96 -18.59 -19.23
C GLN A 549 -21.31 -19.22 -18.87
N THR A 550 -21.34 -20.12 -17.88
CA THR A 550 -22.51 -20.97 -17.62
C THR A 550 -23.30 -20.50 -16.40
N GLY A 551 -22.68 -19.70 -15.53
CA GLY A 551 -23.23 -19.29 -14.24
C GLY A 551 -23.28 -20.42 -13.19
N GLU A 552 -22.78 -21.62 -13.52
CA GLU A 552 -22.75 -22.75 -12.60
C GLU A 552 -21.77 -22.48 -11.44
N VAL A 553 -22.19 -22.83 -10.23
CA VAL A 553 -21.36 -22.72 -9.03
C VAL A 553 -20.21 -23.74 -9.10
N ILE A 554 -19.04 -23.36 -8.59
CA ILE A 554 -17.88 -24.24 -8.49
C ILE A 554 -18.26 -25.61 -7.88
N PRO A 555 -17.94 -26.73 -8.55
CA PRO A 555 -18.24 -28.06 -8.03
C PRO A 555 -17.59 -28.29 -6.66
N GLN A 556 -18.33 -28.89 -5.72
CA GLN A 556 -17.82 -29.22 -4.39
C GLN A 556 -16.53 -30.07 -4.45
N ALA A 557 -16.41 -30.95 -5.44
CA ALA A 557 -15.20 -31.75 -5.65
C ALA A 557 -13.94 -30.89 -5.95
N LEU A 558 -14.08 -29.75 -6.64
CA LEU A 558 -12.96 -28.82 -6.85
C LEU A 558 -12.65 -28.04 -5.57
N VAL A 559 -13.68 -27.61 -4.83
CA VAL A 559 -13.51 -26.96 -3.52
C VAL A 559 -12.77 -27.87 -2.54
N ASP A 560 -13.15 -29.15 -2.46
CA ASP A 560 -12.50 -30.12 -1.57
C ASP A 560 -11.03 -30.34 -1.94
N LYS A 561 -10.71 -30.36 -3.25
CA LYS A 561 -9.32 -30.43 -3.73
C LYS A 561 -8.54 -29.16 -3.36
N MET A 562 -9.14 -27.98 -3.55
CA MET A 562 -8.54 -26.70 -3.21
C MET A 562 -8.17 -26.67 -1.73
N ILE A 563 -9.11 -26.98 -0.83
CA ILE A 563 -8.89 -27.08 0.62
C ILE A 563 -7.78 -28.08 0.96
N LYS A 564 -7.83 -29.28 0.38
CA LYS A 564 -6.83 -30.32 0.63
C LYS A 564 -5.43 -29.90 0.20
N SER A 565 -5.33 -29.11 -0.87
CA SER A 565 -4.07 -28.61 -1.41
C SER A 565 -3.64 -27.26 -0.82
N GLY A 566 -4.48 -26.57 -0.05
CA GLY A 566 -4.28 -25.17 0.35
C GLY A 566 -3.05 -24.91 1.21
N LYS A 567 -2.49 -25.96 1.84
CA LYS A 567 -1.24 -25.87 2.62
C LYS A 567 0.01 -26.21 1.80
N TYR A 568 -0.15 -26.72 0.58
CA TYR A 568 0.95 -27.03 -0.31
C TYR A 568 1.45 -25.76 -0.98
N GLY A 569 2.76 -25.50 -0.92
CA GLY A 569 3.38 -24.24 -1.34
C GLY A 569 3.71 -23.31 -0.18
N GLN A 570 3.21 -23.60 1.03
CA GLN A 570 3.53 -22.81 2.22
C GLN A 570 5.00 -22.95 2.63
N GLY A 571 5.69 -24.01 2.24
CA GLY A 571 7.15 -24.09 2.39
C GLY A 571 7.83 -22.96 1.63
N PHE A 572 7.60 -22.88 0.32
CA PHE A 572 8.10 -21.81 -0.52
C PHE A 572 7.66 -20.42 -0.04
N ALA A 573 6.34 -20.18 0.02
CA ALA A 573 5.76 -18.87 0.27
C ALA A 573 6.20 -18.30 1.63
N THR A 574 6.21 -19.13 2.68
CA THR A 574 6.67 -18.70 4.01
C THR A 574 8.17 -18.47 4.03
N THR A 575 8.97 -19.33 3.38
CA THR A 575 10.43 -19.19 3.36
C THR A 575 10.89 -17.94 2.60
N GLU A 576 10.38 -17.67 1.39
CA GLU A 576 10.79 -16.47 0.65
C GLU A 576 10.38 -15.17 1.38
N TYR A 577 9.22 -15.19 2.05
CA TYR A 577 8.72 -14.07 2.82
C TYR A 577 9.58 -13.82 4.07
N LEU A 578 9.83 -14.85 4.88
CA LEU A 578 10.66 -14.69 6.09
C LEU A 578 12.09 -14.31 5.73
N ALA A 579 12.64 -14.82 4.62
CA ALA A 579 13.93 -14.39 4.11
C ALA A 579 13.97 -12.87 3.86
N ALA A 580 12.93 -12.29 3.25
CA ALA A 580 12.82 -10.86 3.07
C ALA A 580 12.69 -10.11 4.42
N SER A 581 11.92 -10.64 5.38
CA SER A 581 11.80 -10.05 6.72
C SER A 581 13.12 -10.04 7.49
N TYR A 582 13.89 -11.13 7.42
CA TYR A 582 15.24 -11.18 8.00
C TYR A 582 16.17 -10.20 7.31
N LEU A 583 16.14 -10.11 5.98
CA LEU A 583 16.99 -9.20 5.23
C LEU A 583 16.72 -7.73 5.59
N ASP A 584 15.45 -7.34 5.67
CA ASP A 584 15.05 -6.00 6.13
C ASP A 584 15.57 -5.71 7.54
N MET A 585 15.30 -6.60 8.50
CA MET A 585 15.77 -6.42 9.88
C MET A 585 17.30 -6.37 9.98
N ASP A 586 18.01 -7.29 9.33
CA ASP A 586 19.46 -7.40 9.40
C ASP A 586 20.18 -6.16 8.83
N TYR A 587 19.60 -5.45 7.86
CA TYR A 587 20.12 -4.14 7.44
C TYR A 587 19.97 -3.06 8.51
N HIS A 588 18.85 -3.06 9.24
CA HIS A 588 18.46 -1.95 10.09
C HIS A 588 18.87 -2.12 11.57
N VAL A 589 19.34 -3.30 11.97
CA VAL A 589 20.04 -3.54 13.24
C VAL A 589 21.57 -3.36 13.13
N LEU A 590 22.08 -3.00 11.94
CA LEU A 590 23.49 -2.70 11.77
C LEU A 590 23.89 -1.51 12.63
N LYS A 591 24.80 -1.75 13.58
CA LYS A 591 25.35 -0.69 14.43
C LYS A 591 26.41 0.10 13.71
N GLU A 592 27.05 -0.43 12.68
CA GLU A 592 28.02 0.28 11.84
C GLU A 592 27.87 -0.20 10.39
N ILE A 593 28.09 0.69 9.41
CA ILE A 593 28.08 0.33 7.99
C ILE A 593 29.51 -0.01 7.56
N PRO A 594 29.79 -1.25 7.12
CA PRO A 594 31.10 -1.60 6.57
C PRO A 594 31.43 -0.70 5.38
N ALA A 595 32.66 -0.16 5.34
CA ALA A 595 33.09 0.72 4.25
C ALA A 595 33.02 0.01 2.88
N ASP A 596 33.26 -1.30 2.87
CA ASP A 596 33.18 -2.21 1.74
C ASP A 596 31.87 -3.01 1.70
N LEU A 597 30.78 -2.51 2.31
CA LEU A 597 29.47 -3.16 2.27
C LEU A 597 29.07 -3.45 0.82
N ASP A 598 29.07 -4.73 0.49
CA ASP A 598 28.64 -5.30 -0.77
C ASP A 598 27.25 -5.88 -0.56
N ILE A 599 26.27 -5.28 -1.23
CA ILE A 599 24.85 -5.59 -1.05
C ILE A 599 24.53 -7.06 -1.35
N GLU A 600 25.12 -7.61 -2.40
CA GLU A 600 24.86 -9.00 -2.81
C GLU A 600 25.53 -9.99 -1.85
N LYS A 601 26.77 -9.71 -1.42
CA LYS A 601 27.44 -10.55 -0.43
C LYS A 601 26.76 -10.50 0.94
N PHE A 602 26.25 -9.33 1.33
CA PHE A 602 25.50 -9.18 2.58
C PHE A 602 24.24 -10.05 2.56
N GLU A 603 23.42 -9.93 1.52
CA GLU A 603 22.20 -10.73 1.32
C GLU A 603 22.53 -12.23 1.32
N ALA A 604 23.50 -12.66 0.52
CA ALA A 604 23.90 -14.07 0.42
C ALA A 604 24.38 -14.63 1.76
N LYS A 605 25.14 -13.84 2.54
CA LYS A 605 25.63 -14.25 3.86
C LYS A 605 24.48 -14.38 4.87
N VAL A 606 23.67 -13.33 5.00
CA VAL A 606 22.56 -13.25 5.97
C VAL A 606 21.59 -14.41 5.82
N LEU A 607 21.24 -14.75 4.58
CA LEU A 607 20.29 -15.81 4.29
C LEU A 607 20.97 -17.20 4.25
N GLY A 608 22.21 -17.26 3.78
CA GLY A 608 23.00 -18.49 3.75
C GLY A 608 23.31 -19.03 5.14
N ASP A 609 23.66 -18.15 6.09
CA ASP A 609 23.89 -18.51 7.50
C ASP A 609 22.63 -19.11 8.17
N ARG A 610 21.45 -18.74 7.68
CA ARG A 610 20.15 -19.26 8.13
C ARG A 610 19.71 -20.53 7.39
N GLY A 611 20.53 -21.03 6.46
CA GLY A 611 20.28 -22.28 5.73
C GLY A 611 19.21 -22.17 4.63
N LEU A 612 18.96 -20.96 4.10
CA LEU A 612 18.09 -20.77 2.94
C LEU A 612 18.61 -21.61 1.76
N ILE A 613 17.70 -22.32 1.09
CA ILE A 613 18.03 -23.13 -0.08
C ILE A 613 18.15 -22.25 -1.33
N ARG A 614 19.14 -22.52 -2.17
CA ARG A 614 19.48 -21.72 -3.36
C ARG A 614 18.35 -21.57 -4.39
N GLN A 615 17.38 -22.49 -4.38
CA GLN A 615 16.21 -22.45 -5.27
C GLN A 615 15.18 -21.38 -4.88
N ILE A 616 15.21 -20.92 -3.63
CA ILE A 616 14.25 -19.94 -3.13
C ILE A 616 15.01 -18.64 -2.87
N PRO A 617 14.89 -17.63 -3.74
CA PRO A 617 15.38 -16.30 -3.41
C PRO A 617 14.52 -15.68 -2.30
N SER A 618 15.04 -14.63 -1.65
CA SER A 618 14.18 -13.73 -0.87
C SER A 618 13.06 -13.18 -1.77
N ARG A 619 11.83 -13.08 -1.25
CA ARG A 619 10.64 -12.59 -1.99
C ARG A 619 10.92 -11.24 -2.68
N TYR A 620 11.69 -10.41 -1.98
CA TYR A 620 12.34 -9.24 -2.54
C TYR A 620 13.84 -9.28 -2.22
N ARG A 621 14.69 -9.13 -3.24
CA ARG A 621 16.13 -8.91 -3.05
C ARG A 621 16.39 -7.42 -2.86
N SER A 622 17.51 -7.09 -2.21
CA SER A 622 17.80 -5.73 -1.72
C SER A 622 17.60 -4.61 -2.75
N THR A 623 17.93 -4.86 -4.03
CA THR A 623 17.93 -3.86 -5.09
C THR A 623 16.56 -3.56 -5.71
N TYR A 624 15.52 -4.31 -5.36
CA TYR A 624 14.13 -4.04 -5.77
C TYR A 624 13.12 -4.20 -4.62
N PHE A 625 13.61 -4.18 -3.37
CA PHE A 625 12.79 -4.27 -2.18
C PHE A 625 12.13 -2.93 -1.81
N GLY A 626 11.16 -2.51 -2.63
CA GLY A 626 10.45 -1.22 -2.49
C GLY A 626 9.84 -1.01 -1.10
N HIS A 627 9.20 -2.02 -0.51
CA HIS A 627 8.59 -1.96 0.83
C HIS A 627 9.53 -1.40 1.92
N THR A 628 10.83 -1.69 1.85
CA THR A 628 11.82 -1.17 2.81
C THR A 628 12.64 -0.01 2.24
N MET A 629 13.03 -0.05 0.96
CA MET A 629 13.94 0.94 0.37
C MET A 629 13.25 2.17 -0.21
N GLU A 630 11.97 2.10 -0.58
CA GLU A 630 11.15 3.27 -0.92
C GLU A 630 10.45 3.84 0.32
N GLY A 631 10.32 3.03 1.38
CA GLY A 631 9.71 3.39 2.66
C GLY A 631 8.38 2.64 2.89
N GLY A 632 7.75 2.89 4.04
CA GLY A 632 6.48 2.26 4.44
C GLY A 632 6.64 1.06 5.37
N TYR A 633 7.63 0.18 5.12
CA TYR A 633 7.91 -1.02 5.94
C TYR A 633 9.41 -1.17 6.27
N THR A 634 10.15 -0.07 6.39
CA THR A 634 11.56 -0.10 6.79
C THR A 634 11.72 -0.60 8.22
N ALA A 635 12.54 -1.65 8.45
CA ALA A 635 12.59 -2.37 9.74
C ALA A 635 11.19 -2.79 10.20
N GLY A 636 10.38 -3.24 9.25
CA GLY A 636 8.94 -3.36 9.38
C GLY A 636 8.33 -4.40 8.46
N TYR A 637 9.10 -5.06 7.58
CA TYR A 637 8.51 -6.07 6.68
C TYR A 637 8.03 -7.33 7.43
N TYR A 638 8.53 -7.58 8.64
CA TYR A 638 7.99 -8.57 9.58
C TYR A 638 6.51 -8.31 9.96
N SER A 639 6.01 -7.10 9.74
CA SER A 639 4.65 -6.70 10.11
C SER A 639 3.58 -7.60 9.52
N TYR A 640 3.77 -8.13 8.30
CA TYR A 640 2.80 -9.04 7.69
C TYR A 640 2.65 -10.35 8.50
N ILE A 641 3.73 -11.01 8.91
CA ILE A 641 3.61 -12.24 9.72
C ILE A 641 3.25 -11.94 11.17
N TRP A 642 3.59 -10.75 11.68
CA TRP A 642 3.14 -10.31 12.99
C TRP A 642 1.62 -10.12 13.02
N ALA A 643 1.08 -9.43 12.02
CA ALA A 643 -0.35 -9.27 11.86
C ALA A 643 -1.04 -10.59 11.51
N GLU A 644 -0.38 -11.52 10.83
CA GLU A 644 -0.96 -12.85 10.55
C GLU A 644 -1.05 -13.74 11.81
N VAL A 645 -0.32 -13.41 12.87
CA VAL A 645 -0.60 -14.00 14.20
C VAL A 645 -1.94 -13.47 14.75
N LEU A 646 -2.22 -12.18 14.52
CA LEU A 646 -3.47 -11.55 14.94
C LEU A 646 -4.64 -12.02 14.09
N ASP A 647 -4.50 -12.08 12.77
CA ASP A 647 -5.59 -12.38 11.85
C ASP A 647 -6.12 -13.80 12.01
N CYS A 648 -5.23 -14.80 12.12
CA CYS A 648 -5.57 -16.19 12.21
C CYS A 648 -6.26 -16.47 13.55
N ASP A 649 -5.82 -15.80 14.64
CA ASP A 649 -6.50 -15.88 15.93
C ASP A 649 -7.81 -15.06 15.96
N ALA A 650 -7.89 -13.94 15.26
CA ALA A 650 -9.13 -13.16 15.10
C ALA A 650 -10.19 -13.96 14.34
N PHE A 651 -9.79 -14.59 13.24
CA PHE A 651 -10.63 -15.47 12.46
C PHE A 651 -11.09 -16.70 13.24
N GLN A 652 -10.20 -17.25 14.06
CA GLN A 652 -10.52 -18.33 14.97
C GLN A 652 -11.65 -17.95 15.95
N ALA A 653 -11.77 -16.67 16.34
CA ALA A 653 -12.90 -16.21 17.16
C ALA A 653 -14.25 -16.41 16.47
N TYR A 654 -14.34 -16.26 15.14
CA TYR A 654 -15.56 -16.57 14.38
C TYR A 654 -15.80 -18.08 14.33
N LYS A 655 -14.76 -18.87 14.03
CA LYS A 655 -14.82 -20.34 13.98
C LYS A 655 -15.26 -20.96 15.32
N GLU A 656 -14.79 -20.42 16.44
CA GLU A 656 -15.17 -20.84 17.80
C GLU A 656 -16.68 -20.72 18.06
N THR A 657 -17.39 -19.84 17.35
CA THR A 657 -18.85 -19.71 17.46
C THR A 657 -19.63 -20.70 16.60
N GLY A 658 -18.97 -21.39 15.67
CA GLY A 658 -19.61 -22.20 14.63
C GLY A 658 -20.32 -21.40 13.55
N ASN A 659 -20.15 -20.07 13.52
CA ASN A 659 -20.70 -19.17 12.52
C ASN A 659 -19.63 -18.20 12.04
N ILE A 660 -19.22 -18.35 10.79
CA ILE A 660 -18.24 -17.47 10.14
C ILE A 660 -18.74 -16.03 9.98
N PHE A 661 -20.05 -15.80 10.00
CA PHE A 661 -20.68 -14.48 10.00
C PHE A 661 -21.27 -14.11 11.36
N ASN A 662 -20.61 -14.49 12.46
CA ASN A 662 -21.14 -14.20 13.78
C ASN A 662 -21.30 -12.68 14.00
N PRO A 663 -22.53 -12.17 14.23
CA PRO A 663 -22.78 -10.73 14.30
C PRO A 663 -22.19 -10.08 15.56
N GLU A 664 -22.01 -10.83 16.65
CA GLU A 664 -21.40 -10.30 17.87
C GLU A 664 -19.89 -10.11 17.67
N VAL A 665 -19.22 -11.12 17.10
CA VAL A 665 -17.78 -11.05 16.79
C VAL A 665 -17.52 -9.95 15.75
N ALA A 666 -18.32 -9.87 14.69
CA ALA A 666 -18.23 -8.80 13.69
C ALA A 666 -18.46 -7.41 14.29
N SER A 667 -19.45 -7.24 15.17
CA SER A 667 -19.70 -5.97 15.85
C SER A 667 -18.54 -5.57 16.77
N LYS A 668 -17.90 -6.53 17.46
CA LYS A 668 -16.71 -6.28 18.27
C LYS A 668 -15.52 -5.88 17.40
N PHE A 669 -15.28 -6.60 16.30
CA PHE A 669 -14.19 -6.29 15.38
C PHE A 669 -14.35 -4.89 14.78
N ARG A 670 -15.53 -4.54 14.28
CA ARG A 670 -15.83 -3.18 13.80
C ARG A 670 -15.55 -2.13 14.88
N LYS A 671 -16.10 -2.34 16.08
CA LYS A 671 -16.00 -1.37 17.19
C LYS A 671 -14.58 -1.15 17.70
N TYR A 672 -13.79 -2.22 17.84
CA TYR A 672 -12.49 -2.17 18.53
C TYR A 672 -11.30 -2.17 17.60
N VAL A 673 -11.46 -2.56 16.32
CA VAL A 673 -10.38 -2.63 15.34
C VAL A 673 -10.60 -1.64 14.21
N LEU A 674 -11.77 -1.65 13.54
CA LEU A 674 -11.97 -0.88 12.30
C LEU A 674 -12.38 0.59 12.49
N THR A 675 -13.07 0.91 13.59
CA THR A 675 -13.61 2.25 13.84
C THR A 675 -12.67 3.23 14.56
N PRO A 676 -11.91 2.84 15.60
CA PRO A 676 -11.29 3.81 16.51
C PRO A 676 -9.96 4.41 16.01
N GLY A 677 -9.47 4.04 14.82
CA GLY A 677 -8.12 4.41 14.39
C GLY A 677 -7.07 4.02 15.45
N GLY A 678 -6.08 4.89 15.66
CA GLY A 678 -5.04 4.75 16.68
C GLY A 678 -5.38 5.35 18.05
N ILE A 679 -6.66 5.50 18.43
CA ILE A 679 -7.04 6.10 19.72
C ILE A 679 -6.55 5.25 20.92
N ASP A 680 -6.47 3.94 20.75
CA ASP A 680 -6.02 2.96 21.75
C ASP A 680 -4.67 2.35 21.39
N ASP A 681 -3.98 1.75 22.37
CA ASP A 681 -2.85 0.87 22.06
C ASP A 681 -3.35 -0.34 21.26
N ALA A 682 -2.62 -0.72 20.22
CA ALA A 682 -3.03 -1.77 19.29
C ALA A 682 -3.22 -3.15 19.98
N MET A 683 -2.45 -3.47 21.03
CA MET A 683 -2.67 -4.71 21.79
C MET A 683 -3.95 -4.61 22.62
N ASP A 684 -4.25 -3.45 23.20
CA ASP A 684 -5.49 -3.23 23.94
C ASP A 684 -6.71 -3.30 23.01
N MET A 685 -6.63 -2.70 21.81
CA MET A 685 -7.65 -2.84 20.75
C MET A 685 -7.92 -4.32 20.44
N TYR A 686 -6.85 -5.10 20.22
CA TYR A 686 -6.97 -6.52 19.93
C TYR A 686 -7.58 -7.30 21.09
N VAL A 687 -7.10 -7.10 22.33
CA VAL A 687 -7.62 -7.78 23.52
C VAL A 687 -9.09 -7.41 23.79
N ASN A 688 -9.49 -6.16 23.55
CA ASN A 688 -10.89 -5.74 23.69
C ASN A 688 -11.80 -6.45 22.68
N PHE A 689 -11.33 -6.68 21.46
CA PHE A 689 -12.02 -7.49 20.46
C PHE A 689 -12.04 -8.98 20.85
N ARG A 690 -10.86 -9.56 21.07
CA ARG A 690 -10.63 -11.01 21.14
C ARG A 690 -10.95 -11.61 22.52
N GLY A 691 -10.84 -10.80 23.58
CA GLY A 691 -10.94 -11.19 24.99
C GLY A 691 -9.66 -11.80 25.57
N LYS A 692 -8.59 -11.93 24.77
CA LYS A 692 -7.28 -12.47 25.17
C LYS A 692 -6.19 -11.95 24.22
N GLN A 693 -4.93 -12.12 24.62
CA GLN A 693 -3.78 -11.92 23.75
C GLN A 693 -3.76 -12.96 22.62
N PRO A 694 -3.18 -12.63 21.45
CA PRO A 694 -3.12 -13.54 20.31
C PRO A 694 -2.21 -14.75 20.58
N SER A 695 -2.46 -15.86 19.89
CA SER A 695 -1.60 -17.05 19.90
C SER A 695 -1.03 -17.30 18.50
N ILE A 696 0.18 -17.84 18.42
CA ILE A 696 0.80 -18.26 17.15
C ILE A 696 0.21 -19.58 16.61
N ASP A 697 -0.50 -20.36 17.44
CA ASP A 697 -0.97 -21.70 17.04
C ASP A 697 -1.92 -21.69 15.83
N PRO A 698 -2.89 -20.75 15.70
CA PRO A 698 -3.73 -20.64 14.51
C PRO A 698 -2.93 -20.36 13.24
N LEU A 699 -1.92 -19.47 13.30
CA LEU A 699 -1.01 -19.20 12.18
C LEU A 699 -0.27 -20.47 11.73
N LEU A 700 0.36 -21.19 12.67
CA LEU A 700 1.09 -22.43 12.35
C LEU A 700 0.15 -23.48 11.74
N GLU A 701 -1.10 -23.54 12.19
CA GLU A 701 -2.09 -24.44 11.62
C GLU A 701 -2.53 -24.02 10.22
N ASN A 702 -2.78 -22.72 10.01
CA ASN A 702 -3.17 -22.12 8.74
C ASN A 702 -2.11 -22.40 7.67
N ARG A 703 -0.84 -22.12 7.98
CA ARG A 703 0.30 -22.35 7.08
C ARG A 703 0.78 -23.81 7.01
N GLY A 704 0.23 -24.72 7.82
CA GLY A 704 0.65 -26.13 7.81
C GLY A 704 2.06 -26.39 8.35
N LEU A 705 2.47 -25.62 9.36
CA LEU A 705 3.81 -25.57 9.94
C LEU A 705 3.90 -26.16 11.37
N LYS A 706 2.81 -26.77 11.86
CA LYS A 706 2.78 -27.50 13.15
C LYS A 706 3.55 -28.81 13.12
#